data_AF-A0A1G9DB60-F1
#
_entry.id   AF-A0A1G9DB60-F1
#
_cell.length_a   1.000
_cell.length_b   1.000
_cell.length_c   1.000
_cell.angle_alpha   90.00
_cell.angle_beta   90.00
_cell.angle_gamma   90.00
#
_symmetry.space_group_name_H-M   'P 1'
#
loop_
_entity.id
_entity.type
_entity.pdbx_description
1 polymer ?
#
loop_
_entity_poly.entity_id
_entity_poly.type
_entity_poly.pdbx_seq_one_letter_code
_entity_poly.pdbx_strand_id
1 'polypeptide(L)'
;MTNAWEAVRAAIDAEDADAVVTLLTGFDEVRRREVARELPGYLPVARREGERRDVERGEAYQARWEELIARADKMHRQVWELPEAQEMLRHEHVRSRWVEALRVAGAGAIAGAAAVTTWLNKRELERPWPPADVDDVPLILKVVAARPAAWQQDLAVRLALRLRGVRPEAGDGRARLALALLRETGTEPPDHDPLTLAWTASATTTAATPPTSTPSSITSTSTPSVSSASPSPASDSVFPASDSASTTFASAPASTTAPSTTAPASASSTTAPAAASAPSKTAPAAAFAPSSATPAAASAVSTDSASSAAPSSDFSVSPSAVGPSATAFAVSTYAAPTPEPAFTTSADGPAVTAFAASTYAAPTPEPAFTTSADGLADGSVDGWADGLAGDPLLDAMVPRLFSAEGVGRFLRGDGALASALSALATEGRIKRAVLLDGCRSRFLRGGQAADLRFFVGLHDLLDPAPEEVTPHVSEYAAMISLPAANVAELALRQLRRLRVTPPVDAVESLLFRSEGRLVRAGLALLDRVLKEPAEDVDAYASALTAALTCESAEAKTRAVRLAVKHAGRFGPEAAEMIRDTVALLPPGPGAELAGVFGGEAAPEPRRPRFVPMPLPAVPEPPRMPSPITDARVLARLHLPEFDWVPSERWLDGFVRLAAGEHRDELITALSPLAARCRNQHYFGYPWWNTSDWAEAMARELIEPGAERRATLDRRVDATRRVPEMTHAAAWKLMPLARFAEVYQAQTEGRMPPYLLATPTHANGLLDADVLVERLAEYESAGVTALPLDLRQALLRMRRTVTDEAVRQAARLTGPAGRRVHRWLTDRPADPEVVLRWETYQDDTRITSEFVSGPEYAELLGDLLVPRMHEEYCERTLAVFAGHRELAAARSVYTLKSFWPLVKPSSRDLKRLAFADGPGGPGLALLLAHHLLDGPDGDGVRPLLHLAASGGLPGTELGRQLAVLLKRGEDRPSVAIAALSEAARLGAHREVWQVVTGLLPAYLPGPGEKATGVHTRLMRFAVEAAEWADARGELAVVAELAGRSRTTELVRQARRLHAILTSP
;
A
#
# COMPACT_ATOMS: atom_id res chain seq x y z
N MET A 1 -12.25 16.71 -55.21
CA MET A 1 -11.24 17.32 -54.33
C MET A 1 -11.73 17.07 -52.91
N THR A 2 -11.16 16.07 -52.24
CA THR A 2 -11.48 15.75 -50.85
C THR A 2 -11.20 16.99 -50.01
N ASN A 3 -12.17 17.47 -49.25
CA ASN A 3 -11.94 18.64 -48.39
C ASN A 3 -10.98 18.26 -47.25
N ALA A 4 -10.37 19.24 -46.60
CA ALA A 4 -9.29 18.99 -45.64
C ALA A 4 -9.77 18.14 -44.45
N TRP A 5 -11.03 18.36 -44.04
CA TRP A 5 -11.69 17.56 -43.02
C TRP A 5 -11.86 16.09 -43.41
N GLU A 6 -12.33 15.80 -44.62
CA GLU A 6 -12.57 14.43 -45.10
C GLU A 6 -11.29 13.60 -45.15
N ALA A 7 -10.16 14.22 -45.52
CA ALA A 7 -8.86 13.55 -45.51
C ALA A 7 -8.40 13.19 -44.09
N VAL A 8 -8.52 14.11 -43.14
CA VAL A 8 -8.16 13.87 -41.73
C VAL A 8 -9.12 12.89 -41.07
N ARG A 9 -10.43 13.00 -41.34
CA ARG A 9 -11.44 12.04 -40.87
C ARG A 9 -11.13 10.64 -41.37
N ALA A 10 -10.77 10.47 -42.64
CA ALA A 10 -10.40 9.18 -43.19
C ALA A 10 -9.16 8.59 -42.49
N ALA A 11 -8.16 9.41 -42.15
CA ALA A 11 -6.99 8.96 -41.39
C ALA A 11 -7.35 8.57 -39.93
N ILE A 12 -8.25 9.32 -39.28
CA ILE A 12 -8.76 8.98 -37.94
C ILE A 12 -9.57 7.67 -37.98
N ASP A 13 -10.43 7.49 -38.98
CA ASP A 13 -11.22 6.27 -39.20
C ASP A 13 -10.34 5.06 -39.51
N ALA A 14 -9.18 5.29 -40.13
CA ALA A 14 -8.14 4.28 -40.36
C ALA A 14 -7.26 4.03 -39.13
N GLU A 15 -7.45 4.78 -38.04
CA GLU A 15 -6.65 4.72 -36.81
C GLU A 15 -5.15 4.97 -37.04
N ASP A 16 -4.82 5.74 -38.09
CA ASP A 16 -3.46 6.03 -38.52
C ASP A 16 -3.07 7.45 -38.06
N ALA A 17 -2.50 7.51 -36.86
CA ALA A 17 -2.04 8.76 -36.27
C ALA A 17 -0.88 9.38 -37.07
N ASP A 18 0.01 8.59 -37.68
CA ASP A 18 1.11 9.09 -38.52
C ASP A 18 0.61 9.73 -39.82
N ALA A 19 -0.45 9.19 -40.44
CA ALA A 19 -1.13 9.83 -41.56
C ALA A 19 -1.77 11.16 -41.14
N VAL A 20 -2.38 11.23 -39.95
CA VAL A 20 -2.89 12.50 -39.40
C VAL A 20 -1.75 13.52 -39.21
N VAL A 21 -0.59 13.12 -38.69
CA VAL A 21 0.60 13.98 -38.59
C VAL A 21 1.01 14.51 -39.96
N THR A 22 1.14 13.62 -40.95
CA THR A 22 1.57 13.95 -42.31
C THR A 22 0.63 14.95 -42.98
N LEU A 23 -0.68 14.76 -42.84
CA LEU A 23 -1.68 15.68 -43.38
C LEU A 23 -1.59 17.05 -42.70
N LEU A 24 -1.60 17.10 -41.36
CA LEU A 24 -1.67 18.36 -40.63
C LEU A 24 -0.40 19.20 -40.73
N THR A 25 0.77 18.57 -40.82
CA THR A 25 2.05 19.26 -41.06
C THR A 25 2.14 19.86 -42.47
N GLY A 26 1.45 19.27 -43.45
CA GLY A 26 1.35 19.80 -44.83
C GLY A 26 0.21 20.79 -45.07
N PHE A 27 -0.66 21.04 -44.09
CA PHE A 27 -1.84 21.91 -44.24
C PHE A 27 -1.54 23.37 -43.89
N ASP A 28 -2.04 24.27 -44.74
CA ASP A 28 -2.12 25.70 -44.42
C ASP A 28 -3.12 25.98 -43.28
N GLU A 29 -3.12 27.22 -42.79
CA GLU A 29 -3.96 27.63 -41.66
C GLU A 29 -5.47 27.56 -41.98
N VAL A 30 -5.86 27.73 -43.25
CA VAL A 30 -7.28 27.67 -43.67
C VAL A 30 -7.79 26.24 -43.55
N ARG A 31 -7.02 25.27 -44.07
CA ARG A 31 -7.33 23.83 -43.98
C ARG A 31 -7.30 23.32 -42.54
N ARG A 32 -6.35 23.77 -41.71
CA ARG A 32 -6.33 23.43 -40.27
C ARG A 32 -7.57 23.95 -39.52
N ARG A 33 -8.02 25.18 -39.80
CA ARG A 33 -9.26 25.72 -39.22
C ARG A 33 -10.51 24.98 -39.67
N GLU A 34 -10.54 24.50 -40.91
CA GLU A 34 -11.62 23.64 -41.41
C GLU A 34 -11.71 22.35 -40.58
N VAL A 35 -10.60 21.64 -40.40
CA VAL A 35 -10.53 20.43 -39.56
C VAL A 35 -10.95 20.74 -38.12
N ALA A 36 -10.45 21.84 -37.54
CA ALA A 36 -10.75 22.22 -36.16
C ALA A 36 -12.24 22.54 -35.90
N ARG A 37 -12.98 22.99 -36.92
CA ARG A 37 -14.41 23.28 -36.81
C ARG A 37 -15.23 22.01 -36.65
N GLU A 38 -14.87 20.96 -37.40
CA GLU A 38 -15.63 19.71 -37.48
C GLU A 38 -15.22 18.68 -36.42
N LEU A 39 -13.95 18.70 -35.99
CA LEU A 39 -13.36 17.71 -35.07
C LEU A 39 -14.17 17.49 -33.76
N PRO A 40 -14.65 18.53 -33.04
CA PRO A 40 -15.39 18.31 -31.81
C PRO A 40 -16.74 17.62 -32.01
N GLY A 41 -17.41 17.87 -33.15
CA GLY A 41 -18.69 17.24 -33.50
C GLY A 41 -18.54 15.77 -33.88
N TYR A 42 -17.35 15.37 -34.35
CA TYR A 42 -17.05 14.00 -34.74
C TYR A 42 -16.59 13.09 -33.60
N LEU A 43 -16.14 13.65 -32.46
CA LEU A 43 -15.70 12.87 -31.29
C LEU A 43 -16.69 11.78 -30.84
N PRO A 44 -18.02 12.03 -30.71
CA PRO A 44 -18.98 10.99 -30.36
C PRO A 44 -19.20 9.92 -31.45
N VAL A 45 -18.90 10.25 -32.71
CA VAL A 45 -18.96 9.30 -33.82
C VAL A 45 -17.74 8.38 -33.78
N ALA A 46 -16.53 8.96 -33.71
CA ALA A 46 -15.29 8.21 -33.59
C ALA A 46 -15.30 7.25 -32.39
N ARG A 47 -15.86 7.69 -31.25
CA ARG A 47 -16.03 6.83 -30.07
C ARG A 47 -16.93 5.63 -30.35
N ARG A 48 -18.13 5.85 -30.91
CA ARG A 48 -19.07 4.76 -31.22
C ARG A 48 -18.51 3.79 -32.24
N GLU A 49 -17.82 4.30 -33.25
CA GLU A 49 -17.17 3.47 -34.28
C GLU A 49 -15.97 2.71 -33.71
N GLY A 50 -15.17 3.33 -32.84
CA GLY A 50 -14.09 2.66 -32.11
C GLY A 50 -14.60 1.54 -31.20
N GLU A 51 -15.65 1.81 -30.42
CA GLU A 51 -16.34 0.80 -29.60
C GLU A 51 -16.88 -0.35 -30.47
N ARG A 52 -17.47 -0.05 -31.65
CA ARG A 52 -17.91 -1.08 -32.61
C ARG A 52 -16.74 -1.91 -33.16
N ARG A 53 -15.64 -1.26 -33.58
CA ARG A 53 -14.44 -1.93 -34.09
C ARG A 53 -13.77 -2.80 -33.02
N ASP A 54 -13.78 -2.37 -31.76
CA ASP A 54 -13.29 -3.18 -30.64
C ASP A 54 -14.12 -4.46 -30.47
N VAL A 55 -15.45 -4.34 -30.59
CA VAL A 55 -16.35 -5.51 -30.61
C VAL A 55 -16.07 -6.40 -31.81
N GLU A 56 -16.01 -5.85 -33.03
CA GLU A 56 -15.74 -6.59 -34.27
C GLU A 56 -14.37 -7.29 -34.24
N ARG A 57 -13.33 -6.64 -33.73
CA ARG A 57 -11.99 -7.23 -33.57
C ARG A 57 -11.99 -8.33 -32.51
N GLY A 58 -12.73 -8.14 -31.41
CA GLY A 58 -12.94 -9.19 -30.42
C GLY A 58 -13.64 -10.41 -31.02
N GLU A 59 -14.69 -10.19 -31.82
CA GLU A 59 -15.41 -11.24 -32.55
C GLU A 59 -14.53 -11.94 -33.60
N ALA A 60 -13.74 -11.19 -34.37
CA ALA A 60 -12.82 -11.74 -35.36
C ALA A 60 -11.65 -12.50 -34.72
N TYR A 61 -11.10 -12.00 -33.61
CA TYR A 61 -10.11 -12.70 -32.80
C TYR A 61 -10.68 -14.02 -32.29
N GLN A 62 -11.90 -13.99 -31.77
CA GLN A 62 -12.61 -15.16 -31.30
C GLN A 62 -12.85 -16.18 -32.43
N ALA A 63 -13.34 -15.75 -33.60
CA ALA A 63 -13.56 -16.62 -34.75
C ALA A 63 -12.27 -17.27 -35.25
N ARG A 64 -11.16 -16.50 -35.27
CA ARG A 64 -9.84 -17.03 -35.64
C ARG A 64 -9.30 -18.00 -34.59
N TRP A 65 -9.54 -17.73 -33.31
CA TRP A 65 -9.18 -18.65 -32.23
C TRP A 65 -9.95 -19.97 -32.34
N GLU A 66 -11.24 -19.91 -32.65
CA GLU A 66 -12.10 -21.08 -32.91
C GLU A 66 -11.62 -21.89 -34.14
N GLU A 67 -11.18 -21.22 -35.22
CA GLU A 67 -10.56 -21.89 -36.36
C GLU A 67 -9.28 -22.64 -35.96
N LEU A 68 -8.42 -22.00 -35.14
CA LEU A 68 -7.19 -22.63 -34.65
C LEU A 68 -7.49 -23.82 -33.74
N ILE A 69 -8.51 -23.75 -32.89
CA ILE A 69 -8.99 -24.88 -32.09
C ILE A 69 -9.44 -26.03 -33.01
N ALA A 70 -10.33 -25.76 -33.97
CA ALA A 70 -10.82 -26.78 -34.90
C ALA A 70 -9.71 -27.41 -35.76
N ARG A 71 -8.66 -26.63 -36.07
CA ARG A 71 -7.48 -27.11 -36.79
C ARG A 71 -6.58 -27.96 -35.89
N ALA A 72 -6.36 -27.54 -34.66
CA ALA A 72 -5.61 -28.31 -33.67
C ALA A 72 -6.28 -29.67 -33.40
N ASP A 73 -7.61 -29.69 -33.31
CA ASP A 73 -8.43 -30.90 -33.16
C ASP A 73 -8.23 -31.88 -34.32
N LYS A 74 -8.28 -31.39 -35.58
CA LYS A 74 -8.01 -32.22 -36.77
C LYS A 74 -6.60 -32.79 -36.78
N MET A 75 -5.65 -32.12 -36.13
CA MET A 75 -4.25 -32.55 -36.02
C MET A 75 -4.00 -33.39 -34.75
N HIS A 76 -5.00 -33.58 -33.90
CA HIS A 76 -4.86 -34.21 -32.58
C HIS A 76 -3.77 -33.55 -31.71
N ARG A 77 -3.66 -32.22 -31.79
CA ARG A 77 -2.72 -31.40 -31.00
C ARG A 77 -3.47 -30.38 -30.17
N GLN A 78 -2.83 -29.86 -29.13
CA GLN A 78 -3.37 -28.74 -28.37
C GLN A 78 -3.22 -27.42 -29.16
N VAL A 79 -4.19 -26.51 -29.03
CA VAL A 79 -4.20 -25.24 -29.81
C VAL A 79 -2.95 -24.38 -29.55
N TRP A 80 -2.43 -24.36 -28.32
CA TRP A 80 -1.21 -23.63 -27.94
C TRP A 80 0.08 -24.21 -28.51
N GLU A 81 0.04 -25.41 -29.09
CA GLU A 81 1.17 -25.97 -29.84
C GLU A 81 1.22 -25.48 -31.29
N LEU A 82 0.18 -24.76 -31.76
CA LEU A 82 0.18 -24.12 -33.05
C LEU A 82 0.95 -22.78 -32.95
N PRO A 83 1.98 -22.55 -33.77
CA PRO A 83 2.73 -21.29 -33.79
C PRO A 83 1.83 -20.06 -33.96
N GLU A 84 0.75 -20.19 -34.73
CA GLU A 84 -0.21 -19.12 -34.98
C GLU A 84 -1.07 -18.77 -33.76
N ALA A 85 -1.32 -19.73 -32.87
CA ALA A 85 -1.99 -19.47 -31.59
C ALA A 85 -1.04 -18.75 -30.62
N GLN A 86 0.24 -19.15 -30.59
CA GLN A 86 1.27 -18.45 -29.81
C GLN A 86 1.50 -17.02 -30.32
N GLU A 87 1.44 -16.80 -31.64
CA GLU A 87 1.52 -15.48 -32.25
C GLU A 87 0.32 -14.59 -31.83
N MET A 88 -0.89 -15.14 -31.86
CA MET A 88 -2.11 -14.45 -31.43
C MET A 88 -2.13 -14.12 -29.93
N LEU A 89 -1.40 -14.87 -29.09
CA LEU A 89 -1.26 -14.58 -27.66
C LEU A 89 -0.15 -13.58 -27.38
N ARG A 90 0.92 -13.55 -28.20
CA ARG A 90 2.04 -12.60 -28.07
C ARG A 90 1.65 -11.17 -28.48
N HIS A 91 0.69 -11.02 -29.39
CA HIS A 91 0.10 -9.73 -29.71
C HIS A 91 -1.12 -9.49 -28.82
N GLU A 92 -0.94 -8.75 -27.72
CA GLU A 92 -2.06 -8.25 -26.89
C GLU A 92 -3.16 -7.66 -27.77
N HIS A 93 -4.41 -7.87 -27.37
CA HIS A 93 -5.63 -7.36 -28.03
C HIS A 93 -5.45 -5.89 -28.45
N VAL A 94 -5.22 -5.64 -29.74
CA VAL A 94 -5.05 -4.28 -30.28
C VAL A 94 -6.40 -3.58 -30.25
N ARG A 95 -6.69 -2.93 -29.11
CA ARG A 95 -7.80 -2.00 -28.98
C ARG A 95 -7.69 -0.92 -30.05
N SER A 96 -8.84 -0.44 -30.51
CA SER A 96 -9.00 0.62 -31.49
C SER A 96 -8.17 1.84 -31.10
N ARG A 97 -7.36 2.38 -32.03
CA ARG A 97 -6.38 3.46 -31.81
C ARG A 97 -6.90 4.85 -32.21
N TRP A 98 -8.23 5.02 -32.21
CA TRP A 98 -8.88 6.27 -32.60
C TRP A 98 -8.61 7.43 -31.63
N VAL A 99 -8.33 7.13 -30.35
CA VAL A 99 -8.04 8.15 -29.32
C VAL A 99 -6.74 8.88 -29.63
N GLU A 100 -5.70 8.13 -29.99
CA GLU A 100 -4.37 8.65 -30.30
C GLU A 100 -4.43 9.53 -31.56
N ALA A 101 -5.11 9.07 -32.61
CA ALA A 101 -5.34 9.85 -33.83
C ALA A 101 -6.13 11.14 -33.58
N LEU A 102 -7.15 11.12 -32.71
CA LEU A 102 -7.91 12.32 -32.33
C LEU A 102 -7.13 13.30 -31.47
N ARG A 103 -6.24 12.81 -30.60
CA ARG A 103 -5.36 13.66 -29.78
C ARG A 103 -4.37 14.39 -30.68
N VAL A 104 -3.73 13.68 -31.62
CA VAL A 104 -2.86 14.27 -32.65
C VAL A 104 -3.64 15.26 -33.53
N ALA A 105 -4.85 14.89 -33.98
CA ALA A 105 -5.67 15.75 -34.83
C ALA A 105 -6.03 17.08 -34.14
N GLY A 106 -6.43 17.01 -32.87
CA GLY A 106 -6.76 18.19 -32.08
C GLY A 106 -5.54 19.07 -31.81
N ALA A 107 -4.38 18.46 -31.51
CA ALA A 107 -3.13 19.21 -31.30
C ALA A 107 -2.67 19.95 -32.56
N GLY A 108 -2.78 19.31 -33.74
CA GLY A 108 -2.34 19.91 -35.00
C GLY A 108 -3.33 20.90 -35.62
N ALA A 109 -4.63 20.66 -35.51
CA ALA A 109 -5.66 21.45 -36.21
C ALA A 109 -6.16 22.68 -35.42
N ILE A 110 -6.36 22.55 -34.10
CA ILE A 110 -6.99 23.62 -33.30
C ILE A 110 -6.08 24.86 -33.23
N ALA A 111 -6.67 26.03 -33.49
CA ALA A 111 -5.91 27.27 -33.63
C ALA A 111 -5.37 27.80 -32.28
N GLY A 112 -6.18 27.78 -31.21
CA GLY A 112 -5.79 28.35 -29.92
C GLY A 112 -5.14 27.33 -28.96
N ALA A 113 -4.00 27.67 -28.36
CA ALA A 113 -3.31 26.81 -27.40
C ALA A 113 -4.18 26.46 -26.17
N ALA A 114 -5.02 27.39 -25.68
CA ALA A 114 -5.99 27.11 -24.62
C ALA A 114 -7.04 26.07 -25.01
N ALA A 115 -7.48 26.09 -26.27
CA ALA A 115 -8.45 25.13 -26.79
C ALA A 115 -7.80 23.75 -26.99
N VAL A 116 -6.56 23.68 -27.47
CA VAL A 116 -5.77 22.44 -27.53
C VAL A 116 -5.56 21.86 -26.14
N THR A 117 -5.17 22.68 -25.17
CA THR A 117 -5.01 22.27 -23.77
C THR A 117 -6.30 21.64 -23.23
N THR A 118 -7.45 22.26 -23.51
CA THR A 118 -8.76 21.73 -23.10
C THR A 118 -9.08 20.42 -23.81
N TRP A 119 -8.75 20.31 -25.10
CA TRP A 119 -8.96 19.10 -25.90
C TRP A 119 -8.16 17.91 -25.36
N LEU A 120 -6.85 18.06 -25.17
CA LEU A 120 -5.97 16.98 -24.68
C LEU A 120 -6.29 16.52 -23.24
N ASN A 121 -7.01 17.34 -22.48
CA ASN A 121 -7.45 17.04 -21.12
C ASN A 121 -8.93 16.57 -21.04
N LYS A 122 -9.57 16.28 -22.17
CA LYS A 122 -10.93 15.71 -22.17
C LYS A 122 -10.94 14.29 -21.61
N ARG A 123 -11.92 13.99 -20.75
CA ARG A 123 -12.10 12.67 -20.14
C ARG A 123 -12.41 11.60 -21.18
N GLU A 124 -13.05 11.96 -22.28
CA GLU A 124 -13.34 11.06 -23.40
C GLU A 124 -12.09 10.65 -24.20
N LEU A 125 -10.97 11.35 -24.00
CA LEU A 125 -9.65 11.05 -24.59
C LEU A 125 -8.66 10.53 -23.53
N GLU A 126 -9.16 10.13 -22.35
CA GLU A 126 -8.40 9.44 -21.31
C GLU A 126 -8.53 7.92 -21.45
N ARG A 127 -7.41 7.20 -21.44
CA ARG A 127 -7.37 5.76 -21.21
C ARG A 127 -6.94 5.51 -19.77
N PRO A 128 -7.78 4.90 -18.91
CA PRO A 128 -7.40 4.58 -17.55
C PRO A 128 -6.24 3.56 -17.45
N TRP A 129 -6.01 2.79 -18.52
CA TRP A 129 -4.96 1.77 -18.62
C TRP A 129 -4.49 1.69 -20.09
N PRO A 130 -3.62 2.61 -20.55
CA PRO A 130 -3.07 2.52 -21.90
C PRO A 130 -2.14 1.29 -22.00
N PRO A 131 -2.19 0.52 -23.09
CA PRO A 131 -1.22 -0.54 -23.36
C PRO A 131 0.21 0.01 -23.35
N ALA A 132 1.18 -0.80 -22.91
CA ALA A 132 2.58 -0.36 -22.77
C ALA A 132 3.25 0.01 -24.12
N ASP A 133 2.70 -0.47 -25.24
CA ASP A 133 3.19 -0.22 -26.61
C ASP A 133 2.60 1.04 -27.25
N VAL A 134 1.67 1.75 -26.59
CA VAL A 134 0.98 2.91 -27.15
C VAL A 134 1.55 4.22 -26.59
N ASP A 135 2.32 4.93 -27.41
CA ASP A 135 2.85 6.27 -27.12
C ASP A 135 2.49 7.29 -28.21
N ASP A 136 1.56 8.20 -27.92
CA ASP A 136 1.13 9.28 -28.81
C ASP A 136 1.91 10.60 -28.64
N VAL A 137 2.75 10.71 -27.61
CA VAL A 137 3.49 11.95 -27.29
C VAL A 137 4.43 12.36 -28.43
N PRO A 138 5.27 11.47 -29.01
CA PRO A 138 6.12 11.83 -30.14
C PRO A 138 5.33 12.37 -31.35
N LEU A 139 4.12 11.85 -31.60
CA LEU A 139 3.28 12.28 -32.71
C LEU A 139 2.67 13.67 -32.45
N ILE A 140 2.25 13.92 -31.21
CA ILE A 140 1.77 15.25 -30.79
C ILE A 140 2.90 16.28 -30.90
N LEU A 141 4.12 15.95 -30.48
CA LEU A 141 5.28 16.85 -30.60
C LEU A 141 5.56 17.22 -32.06
N LYS A 142 5.52 16.24 -32.98
CA LYS A 142 5.70 16.48 -34.43
C LYS A 142 4.69 17.48 -35.02
N VAL A 143 3.40 17.37 -34.69
CA VAL A 143 2.38 18.31 -35.21
C VAL A 143 2.46 19.69 -34.54
N VAL A 144 2.88 19.73 -33.28
CA VAL A 144 3.09 20.99 -32.56
C VAL A 144 4.31 21.74 -33.10
N ALA A 145 5.38 21.04 -33.47
CA ALA A 145 6.61 21.62 -34.02
C ALA A 145 6.37 22.42 -35.32
N ALA A 146 5.32 22.09 -36.09
CA ALA A 146 4.93 22.82 -37.30
C ALA A 146 4.20 24.16 -37.02
N ARG A 147 3.94 24.50 -35.74
CA ARG A 147 3.21 25.71 -35.33
C ARG A 147 4.18 26.86 -35.03
N PRO A 148 3.74 28.14 -35.00
CA PRO A 148 4.63 29.25 -34.64
C PRO A 148 5.23 29.08 -33.23
N ALA A 149 6.51 29.43 -33.04
CA ALA A 149 7.22 29.22 -31.78
C ALA A 149 6.48 29.81 -30.56
N ALA A 150 6.02 31.07 -30.64
CA ALA A 150 5.27 31.73 -29.56
C ALA A 150 3.98 30.97 -29.16
N TRP A 151 3.36 30.26 -30.11
CA TRP A 151 2.19 29.42 -29.85
C TRP A 151 2.55 28.13 -29.12
N GLN A 152 3.68 27.50 -29.50
CA GLN A 152 4.16 26.29 -28.86
C GLN A 152 4.52 26.55 -27.39
N GLN A 153 5.16 27.70 -27.12
CA GLN A 153 5.50 28.14 -25.78
C GLN A 153 4.25 28.37 -24.90
N ASP A 154 3.22 29.05 -25.42
CA ASP A 154 1.94 29.23 -24.72
C ASP A 154 1.24 27.88 -24.43
N LEU A 155 1.29 26.94 -25.37
CA LEU A 155 0.75 25.59 -25.16
C LEU A 155 1.50 24.83 -24.05
N ALA A 156 2.83 24.87 -24.07
CA ALA A 156 3.67 24.21 -23.07
C ALA A 156 3.35 24.71 -21.65
N VAL A 157 3.27 26.03 -21.47
CA VAL A 157 2.92 26.67 -20.19
C VAL A 157 1.52 26.26 -19.73
N ARG A 158 0.52 26.26 -20.63
CA ARG A 158 -0.86 25.91 -20.28
C ARG A 158 -1.02 24.43 -19.91
N LEU A 159 -0.33 23.53 -20.60
CA LEU A 159 -0.34 22.10 -20.26
C LEU A 159 0.32 21.86 -18.90
N ALA A 160 1.47 22.50 -18.65
CA ALA A 160 2.15 22.45 -17.37
C ALA A 160 1.23 22.94 -16.22
N LEU A 161 0.57 24.09 -16.37
CA LEU A 161 -0.36 24.64 -15.37
C LEU A 161 -1.64 23.79 -15.17
N ARG A 162 -1.93 22.84 -16.07
CA ARG A 162 -3.08 21.93 -15.96
C ARG A 162 -2.79 20.65 -15.20
N LEU A 163 -1.51 20.36 -14.92
CA LEU A 163 -1.12 19.21 -14.11
C LEU A 163 -1.77 19.30 -12.71
N ARG A 164 -2.25 18.16 -12.21
CA ARG A 164 -2.91 18.03 -10.90
C ARG A 164 -2.32 16.86 -10.13
N GLY A 165 -2.36 16.94 -8.81
CA GLY A 165 -2.02 15.83 -7.91
C GLY A 165 -0.67 15.98 -7.21
N VAL A 166 -0.55 15.28 -6.07
CA VAL A 166 0.63 15.28 -5.17
C VAL A 166 1.53 14.05 -5.42
N ARG A 167 1.08 13.11 -6.27
CA ARG A 167 1.82 11.91 -6.67
C ARG A 167 1.70 11.72 -8.18
N PRO A 168 2.78 11.94 -8.95
CA PRO A 168 2.82 11.52 -10.34
C PRO A 168 2.68 9.99 -10.38
N GLU A 169 1.70 9.47 -11.11
CA GLU A 169 1.63 8.05 -11.42
C GLU A 169 2.73 7.75 -12.46
N ALA A 170 3.50 6.68 -12.26
CA ALA A 170 4.49 6.25 -13.24
C ALA A 170 3.77 5.99 -14.58
N GLY A 171 4.13 6.75 -15.63
CA GLY A 171 3.47 6.65 -16.93
C GLY A 171 2.38 7.69 -17.23
N ASP A 172 2.22 8.76 -16.42
CA ASP A 172 1.30 9.85 -16.78
C ASP A 172 1.74 10.56 -18.08
N GLY A 173 1.09 10.21 -19.19
CA GLY A 173 1.35 10.78 -20.51
C GLY A 173 1.15 12.30 -20.58
N ARG A 174 0.37 12.90 -19.67
CA ARG A 174 0.16 14.37 -19.63
C ARG A 174 1.36 15.09 -19.04
N ALA A 175 1.86 14.60 -17.91
CA ALA A 175 3.09 15.08 -17.29
C ALA A 175 4.27 14.96 -18.26
N ARG A 176 4.39 13.80 -18.94
CA ARG A 176 5.45 13.57 -19.92
C ARG A 176 5.33 14.50 -21.13
N LEU A 177 4.13 14.70 -21.69
CA LEU A 177 3.92 15.63 -22.80
C LEU A 177 4.26 17.07 -22.42
N ALA A 178 3.84 17.53 -21.24
CA ALA A 178 4.12 18.89 -20.76
C ALA A 178 5.63 19.13 -20.60
N LEU A 179 6.35 18.19 -19.96
CA LEU A 179 7.79 18.26 -19.79
C LEU A 179 8.54 18.19 -21.14
N ALA A 180 8.11 17.32 -22.06
CA ALA A 180 8.70 17.22 -23.38
C ALA A 180 8.54 18.53 -24.18
N LEU A 181 7.35 19.13 -24.17
CA LEU A 181 7.13 20.42 -24.83
C LEU A 181 7.95 21.55 -24.21
N LEU A 182 8.09 21.59 -22.89
CA LEU A 182 8.95 22.58 -22.22
C LEU A 182 10.42 22.39 -22.65
N ARG A 183 10.90 21.15 -22.74
CA ARG A 183 12.27 20.83 -23.20
C ARG A 183 12.50 21.23 -24.66
N GLU A 184 11.58 20.93 -25.57
CA GLU A 184 11.72 21.24 -27.00
C GLU A 184 11.61 22.74 -27.30
N THR A 185 10.72 23.45 -26.60
CA THR A 185 10.46 24.88 -26.85
C THR A 185 11.45 25.81 -26.15
N GLY A 186 12.21 25.29 -25.17
CA GLY A 186 13.07 26.09 -24.29
C GLY A 186 12.30 27.13 -23.47
N THR A 187 10.99 26.95 -23.30
CA THR A 187 10.15 27.89 -22.54
C THR A 187 10.52 27.81 -21.07
N GLU A 188 10.62 28.96 -20.40
CA GLU A 188 10.76 28.99 -18.95
C GLU A 188 9.55 28.30 -18.31
N PRO A 189 9.75 27.21 -17.52
CA PRO A 189 8.65 26.49 -16.90
C PRO A 189 7.80 27.43 -16.02
N PRO A 190 6.47 27.32 -15.96
CA PRO A 190 5.65 28.13 -15.04
C PRO A 190 5.82 27.67 -13.58
N ASP A 191 5.75 28.60 -12.63
CA ASP A 191 5.82 28.29 -11.20
C ASP A 191 4.56 27.50 -10.77
N HIS A 192 4.73 26.18 -10.59
CA HIS A 192 3.62 25.25 -10.32
C HIS A 192 4.14 23.96 -9.66
N ASP A 193 3.66 23.66 -8.45
CA ASP A 193 4.17 22.54 -7.65
C ASP A 193 3.98 21.14 -8.30
N PRO A 194 2.82 20.80 -8.91
CA PRO A 194 2.65 19.56 -9.65
C PRO A 194 3.63 19.38 -10.81
N LEU A 195 4.07 20.46 -11.46
CA LEU A 195 5.09 20.39 -12.49
C LEU A 195 6.45 20.02 -11.90
N THR A 196 6.81 20.62 -10.76
CA THR A 196 8.05 20.30 -10.03
C THR A 196 8.06 18.84 -9.58
N LEU A 197 6.94 18.33 -9.08
CA LEU A 197 6.78 16.91 -8.73
C LEU A 197 6.90 15.99 -9.94
N ALA A 198 6.25 16.33 -11.06
CA ALA A 198 6.33 15.57 -12.30
C ALA A 198 7.75 15.50 -12.85
N TRP A 199 8.48 16.64 -12.86
CA TRP A 199 9.87 16.67 -13.27
C TRP A 199 10.74 15.80 -12.36
N THR A 200 10.56 15.93 -11.04
CA THR A 200 11.27 15.12 -10.03
C THR A 200 11.04 13.62 -10.26
N ALA A 201 9.79 13.19 -10.49
CA ALA A 201 9.47 11.80 -10.79
C ALA A 201 10.05 11.30 -12.12
N SER A 202 10.17 12.18 -13.13
CA SER A 202 10.80 11.84 -14.40
C SER A 202 12.31 11.64 -14.28
N ALA A 203 12.96 12.44 -13.41
CA ALA A 203 14.38 12.31 -13.11
C ALA A 203 14.70 11.00 -12.38
N THR A 204 13.77 10.48 -11.56
CA THR A 204 13.94 9.21 -10.82
C THR A 204 13.53 7.98 -11.62
N THR A 205 12.63 8.09 -12.60
CA THR A 205 12.08 6.94 -13.37
C THR A 205 12.95 6.52 -14.56
N THR A 206 13.72 7.44 -15.15
CA THR A 206 14.68 7.13 -16.23
C THR A 206 15.72 6.06 -15.83
N ALA A 207 15.83 5.74 -14.54
CA ALA A 207 16.68 4.71 -13.97
C ALA A 207 16.20 3.25 -14.14
N ALA A 208 14.97 2.98 -14.62
CA ALA A 208 14.40 1.63 -14.66
C ALA A 208 14.34 0.96 -16.04
N THR A 209 14.66 1.66 -17.13
CA THR A 209 14.54 1.11 -18.50
C THR A 209 15.92 1.03 -19.16
N PRO A 210 16.43 -0.18 -19.51
CA PRO A 210 17.65 -0.27 -20.30
C PRO A 210 17.42 0.31 -21.71
N PRO A 211 18.42 0.92 -22.35
CA PRO A 211 18.25 1.53 -23.66
C PRO A 211 17.87 0.49 -24.70
N THR A 212 16.69 0.65 -25.31
CA THR A 212 16.22 -0.13 -26.44
C THR A 212 17.21 -0.01 -27.58
N SER A 213 17.96 -1.08 -27.85
CA SER A 213 18.92 -1.12 -28.94
C SER A 213 18.18 -1.08 -30.28
N THR A 214 18.46 -0.07 -31.09
CA THR A 214 18.00 0.04 -32.48
C THR A 214 18.51 -1.17 -33.28
N PRO A 215 17.66 -1.90 -34.05
CA PRO A 215 18.12 -3.04 -34.82
C PRO A 215 18.89 -2.52 -36.04
N SER A 216 20.20 -2.69 -36.02
CA SER A 216 21.02 -2.57 -37.22
C SER A 216 21.00 -3.91 -37.97
N SER A 217 20.52 -3.83 -39.20
CA SER A 217 20.40 -4.87 -40.20
C SER A 217 21.69 -5.68 -40.36
N ILE A 218 21.60 -7.01 -40.22
CA ILE A 218 22.54 -7.91 -40.89
C ILE A 218 21.75 -9.04 -41.53
N THR A 219 21.86 -9.06 -42.86
CA THR A 219 21.41 -10.06 -43.81
C THR A 219 22.04 -11.43 -43.49
N SER A 220 21.22 -12.47 -43.64
CA SER A 220 21.47 -13.90 -43.94
C SER A 220 22.93 -14.30 -44.18
N THR A 221 23.47 -15.44 -43.75
CA THR A 221 22.94 -16.81 -43.70
C THR A 221 24.08 -17.68 -43.14
N SER A 222 23.84 -18.72 -42.35
CA SER A 222 24.74 -19.89 -42.26
C SER A 222 24.08 -21.06 -41.53
N THR A 223 23.81 -22.13 -42.27
CA THR A 223 23.68 -23.51 -41.75
C THR A 223 25.08 -24.16 -41.72
N PRO A 224 25.34 -25.14 -40.84
CA PRO A 224 26.69 -25.67 -40.61
C PRO A 224 26.96 -26.94 -41.46
N SER A 225 28.21 -27.13 -41.89
CA SER A 225 28.78 -28.47 -42.16
C SER A 225 30.31 -28.44 -42.28
N VAL A 226 30.94 -29.13 -41.31
CA VAL A 226 32.11 -30.04 -41.37
C VAL A 226 33.24 -29.80 -42.41
N SER A 227 34.47 -29.69 -41.88
CA SER A 227 35.67 -30.48 -42.23
C SER A 227 36.96 -29.67 -42.49
N SER A 228 37.94 -29.89 -41.61
CA SER A 228 39.40 -30.02 -41.85
C SER A 228 40.05 -29.34 -43.08
N ALA A 229 41.01 -28.43 -42.84
CA ALA A 229 42.44 -28.57 -43.19
C ALA A 229 43.17 -27.21 -43.14
N SER A 230 44.37 -27.22 -42.54
CA SER A 230 45.43 -26.20 -42.50
C SER A 230 45.94 -25.74 -43.89
N PRO A 231 46.98 -24.89 -44.03
CA PRO A 231 47.42 -23.71 -43.25
C PRO A 231 47.66 -22.45 -44.14
N SER A 232 47.96 -21.31 -43.49
CA SER A 232 48.92 -20.21 -43.82
C SER A 232 49.80 -20.30 -45.11
N PRO A 233 50.48 -19.24 -45.62
CA PRO A 233 50.84 -17.95 -44.97
C PRO A 233 50.99 -16.68 -45.86
N ALA A 234 51.33 -15.55 -45.21
CA ALA A 234 52.22 -14.43 -45.64
C ALA A 234 51.81 -13.58 -46.88
N SER A 235 52.15 -12.29 -47.05
CA SER A 235 53.27 -11.46 -46.58
C SER A 235 52.93 -9.96 -46.84
N ASP A 236 53.63 -9.05 -46.13
CA ASP A 236 54.31 -7.84 -46.62
C ASP A 236 53.61 -6.93 -47.67
N SER A 237 53.48 -5.61 -47.54
CA SER A 237 54.52 -4.60 -47.30
C SER A 237 53.91 -3.20 -47.55
N VAL A 238 54.25 -2.21 -46.70
CA VAL A 238 55.01 -0.97 -47.01
C VAL A 238 54.26 0.19 -47.71
N PHE A 239 54.31 1.34 -47.03
CA PHE A 239 54.16 2.78 -47.39
C PHE A 239 54.74 3.19 -48.78
N PRO A 240 54.56 4.42 -49.36
CA PRO A 240 54.54 5.73 -48.67
C PRO A 240 53.74 6.88 -49.35
N ALA A 241 54.06 8.09 -48.88
CA ALA A 241 53.48 9.42 -49.03
C ALA A 241 53.58 10.12 -50.42
N SER A 242 52.82 11.22 -50.47
CA SER A 242 53.18 12.57 -50.94
C SER A 242 52.79 13.07 -52.34
N ASP A 243 52.20 14.28 -52.27
CA ASP A 243 52.47 15.49 -53.07
C ASP A 243 51.67 15.85 -54.34
N SER A 244 50.88 16.94 -54.17
CA SER A 244 51.10 18.26 -54.81
C SER A 244 50.23 18.78 -55.96
N ALA A 245 49.97 20.10 -55.84
CA ALA A 245 49.70 21.16 -56.84
C ALA A 245 48.23 21.41 -57.28
N SER A 246 47.62 22.55 -56.88
CA SER A 246 47.58 23.88 -57.55
C SER A 246 46.38 23.99 -58.52
N THR A 247 45.58 25.06 -58.68
CA THR A 247 45.88 26.51 -58.73
C THR A 247 44.55 27.31 -58.80
N THR A 248 44.43 28.43 -58.06
CA THR A 248 43.84 29.79 -58.39
C THR A 248 42.45 29.96 -59.06
N PHE A 249 41.66 31.06 -58.90
CA PHE A 249 41.97 32.51 -58.83
C PHE A 249 40.72 33.35 -58.38
N ALA A 250 40.93 34.35 -57.50
CA ALA A 250 40.29 35.69 -57.25
C ALA A 250 38.74 35.90 -57.19
N SER A 251 38.13 36.91 -56.53
CA SER A 251 38.51 38.29 -56.14
C SER A 251 37.64 38.82 -54.97
N ALA A 252 38.18 39.76 -54.19
CA ALA A 252 37.47 40.69 -53.26
C ALA A 252 37.12 42.03 -53.98
N PRO A 253 36.37 43.02 -53.42
CA PRO A 253 36.68 43.85 -52.23
C PRO A 253 35.48 44.08 -51.26
N ALA A 254 35.62 44.43 -49.96
CA ALA A 254 35.88 45.75 -49.32
C ALA A 254 34.85 46.86 -49.73
N SER A 255 34.30 47.78 -48.91
CA SER A 255 34.57 48.25 -47.53
C SER A 255 33.63 49.46 -47.22
N THR A 256 33.37 49.75 -45.93
CA THR A 256 33.07 51.09 -45.31
C THR A 256 31.73 51.76 -45.66
N THR A 257 30.90 52.30 -44.74
CA THR A 257 31.05 53.60 -44.03
C THR A 257 29.85 53.85 -43.09
N ALA A 258 30.07 54.40 -41.89
CA ALA A 258 29.05 55.06 -41.04
C ALA A 258 28.81 56.52 -41.53
N PRO A 259 27.74 57.27 -41.16
CA PRO A 259 27.70 57.97 -39.86
C PRO A 259 26.29 58.30 -39.25
N SER A 260 26.29 58.68 -37.96
CA SER A 260 25.51 59.72 -37.23
C SER A 260 24.01 59.94 -37.54
N THR A 261 23.08 59.96 -36.57
CA THR A 261 22.77 61.17 -35.76
C THR A 261 21.79 60.90 -34.58
N THR A 262 22.23 61.29 -33.37
CA THR A 262 21.54 61.98 -32.24
C THR A 262 20.11 61.63 -31.76
N ALA A 263 20.03 61.08 -30.53
CA ALA A 263 19.42 61.59 -29.26
C ALA A 263 18.39 62.77 -29.32
N PRO A 264 17.47 62.97 -28.33
CA PRO A 264 17.68 62.70 -26.90
C PRO A 264 16.46 62.21 -26.07
N ALA A 265 16.72 62.19 -24.76
CA ALA A 265 15.99 61.66 -23.62
C ALA A 265 14.76 62.47 -23.14
N SER A 266 14.09 61.85 -22.15
CA SER A 266 13.43 62.46 -20.97
C SER A 266 11.91 62.59 -21.01
N ALA A 267 11.23 61.96 -20.04
CA ALA A 267 10.45 62.71 -19.04
C ALA A 267 9.96 61.80 -17.90
N SER A 268 10.37 62.16 -16.69
CA SER A 268 9.83 61.75 -15.41
C SER A 268 8.60 62.61 -15.04
N SER A 269 7.96 62.22 -13.92
CA SER A 269 7.22 63.04 -12.94
C SER A 269 5.73 63.34 -13.17
N THR A 270 4.86 63.58 -12.19
CA THR A 270 4.70 63.34 -10.73
C THR A 270 3.34 64.01 -10.36
N THR A 271 2.55 63.42 -9.44
CA THR A 271 1.56 64.04 -8.51
C THR A 271 0.32 64.84 -8.96
N ALA A 272 -0.85 64.39 -8.43
CA ALA A 272 -1.85 65.13 -7.62
C ALA A 272 -2.78 66.20 -8.29
N PRO A 273 -3.82 66.77 -7.62
CA PRO A 273 -4.83 66.25 -6.65
C PRO A 273 -6.28 66.80 -6.91
N ALA A 274 -7.15 66.67 -5.88
CA ALA A 274 -8.38 67.45 -5.56
C ALA A 274 -9.70 66.97 -6.23
N ALA A 275 -10.86 66.74 -5.57
CA ALA A 275 -11.60 67.23 -4.39
C ALA A 275 -12.97 67.81 -4.84
N ALA A 276 -13.99 67.66 -3.99
CA ALA A 276 -15.39 68.15 -4.06
C ALA A 276 -16.37 67.33 -4.94
N SER A 277 -17.64 67.10 -4.59
CA SER A 277 -18.46 67.37 -3.41
C SER A 277 -19.79 66.60 -3.52
N ALA A 278 -20.40 66.36 -2.36
CA ALA A 278 -21.71 65.79 -1.95
C ALA A 278 -22.97 66.21 -2.80
N PRO A 279 -24.24 65.73 -2.56
CA PRO A 279 -24.79 65.33 -1.25
C PRO A 279 -25.96 64.32 -1.08
N SER A 280 -26.13 63.95 0.21
CA SER A 280 -27.37 63.76 1.03
C SER A 280 -28.24 62.51 0.83
N LYS A 281 -28.89 61.89 1.82
CA LYS A 281 -29.16 62.02 3.28
C LYS A 281 -29.94 60.71 3.65
N THR A 282 -30.06 60.13 4.84
CA THR A 282 -30.31 60.66 6.19
C THR A 282 -30.24 59.50 7.20
N ALA A 283 -29.70 59.76 8.40
CA ALA A 283 -29.92 58.96 9.62
C ALA A 283 -31.07 59.59 10.46
N PRO A 284 -31.41 59.04 11.66
CA PRO A 284 -30.76 59.61 12.86
C PRO A 284 -30.41 58.62 14.01
N ALA A 285 -29.57 59.16 14.89
CA ALA A 285 -28.96 58.67 16.14
C ALA A 285 -29.98 58.48 17.31
N ALA A 286 -29.69 57.99 18.53
CA ALA A 286 -28.54 58.18 19.44
C ALA A 286 -28.56 57.11 20.59
N ALA A 287 -27.43 56.53 20.99
CA ALA A 287 -26.54 56.88 22.13
C ALA A 287 -26.93 56.29 23.52
N PHE A 288 -26.13 55.36 24.05
CA PHE A 288 -25.29 55.48 25.27
C PHE A 288 -24.65 54.12 25.63
N ALA A 289 -23.43 54.15 26.15
CA ALA A 289 -22.52 53.02 26.34
C ALA A 289 -22.59 52.43 27.78
N PRO A 290 -21.58 51.67 28.29
CA PRO A 290 -21.56 50.21 28.38
C PRO A 290 -21.44 49.71 29.85
N SER A 291 -21.48 48.39 30.10
CA SER A 291 -20.56 47.68 31.02
C SER A 291 -21.06 46.27 31.42
N SER A 292 -20.15 45.30 31.24
CA SER A 292 -19.77 44.20 32.15
C SER A 292 -20.76 43.18 32.73
N ALA A 293 -20.29 41.93 32.62
CA ALA A 293 -20.23 40.88 33.66
C ALA A 293 -21.43 39.91 33.81
N THR A 294 -21.13 38.67 33.42
CA THR A 294 -21.64 37.37 33.93
C THR A 294 -21.57 37.33 35.47
N PRO A 295 -22.36 36.48 36.20
CA PRO A 295 -22.02 35.05 36.30
C PRO A 295 -23.17 34.05 36.58
N ALA A 296 -22.87 32.78 36.27
CA ALA A 296 -23.06 31.55 37.07
C ALA A 296 -24.38 31.21 37.83
N ALA A 297 -24.94 30.07 37.40
CA ALA A 297 -25.08 28.81 38.15
C ALA A 297 -26.15 28.59 39.25
N ALA A 298 -26.41 27.28 39.42
CA ALA A 298 -27.10 26.55 40.50
C ALA A 298 -28.64 26.50 40.41
N SER A 299 -29.36 25.41 40.71
CA SER A 299 -29.06 24.03 41.11
C SER A 299 -30.40 23.29 41.31
N ALA A 300 -30.31 21.97 41.48
CA ALA A 300 -31.23 21.03 42.15
C ALA A 300 -32.37 20.44 41.30
N VAL A 301 -32.46 19.13 41.01
CA VAL A 301 -32.37 17.85 41.78
C VAL A 301 -33.77 17.30 42.11
N SER A 302 -33.96 16.02 41.74
CA SER A 302 -34.95 15.03 42.23
C SER A 302 -36.40 15.22 41.76
N THR A 303 -37.21 14.21 41.41
CA THR A 303 -37.19 12.77 41.71
C THR A 303 -38.23 12.05 40.82
N ASP A 304 -37.91 10.82 40.44
CA ASP A 304 -38.74 9.60 40.36
C ASP A 304 -40.05 9.47 39.57
N SER A 305 -40.07 8.34 38.85
CA SER A 305 -41.16 7.37 38.66
C SER A 305 -42.07 7.44 37.43
N ALA A 306 -41.73 6.54 36.51
CA ALA A 306 -42.55 5.46 35.97
C ALA A 306 -43.66 5.72 34.92
N SER A 307 -43.47 5.02 33.80
CA SER A 307 -44.44 4.25 33.03
C SER A 307 -44.86 4.78 31.65
N SER A 308 -44.58 3.94 30.65
CA SER A 308 -45.43 3.62 29.49
C SER A 308 -45.80 4.76 28.54
N ALA A 309 -45.19 4.76 27.35
CA ALA A 309 -45.90 4.81 26.06
C ALA A 309 -44.92 4.70 24.89
N ALA A 310 -45.21 3.83 23.93
CA ALA A 310 -44.74 3.99 22.55
C ALA A 310 -45.21 5.35 22.01
N PRO A 311 -44.52 5.92 21.01
CA PRO A 311 -45.20 5.95 19.72
C PRO A 311 -44.29 5.78 18.51
N SER A 312 -44.94 5.29 17.47
CA SER A 312 -44.56 5.30 16.07
C SER A 312 -44.58 6.71 15.43
N SER A 313 -43.94 6.76 14.27
CA SER A 313 -44.17 7.57 13.07
C SER A 313 -43.56 8.98 12.93
N ASP A 314 -42.75 9.04 11.86
CA ASP A 314 -42.67 10.09 10.83
C ASP A 314 -41.71 11.27 10.99
N PHE A 315 -40.58 11.19 10.29
CA PHE A 315 -40.08 12.29 9.46
C PHE A 315 -39.48 11.77 8.16
N SER A 316 -40.21 12.00 7.06
CA SER A 316 -39.76 11.88 5.68
C SER A 316 -38.67 12.90 5.37
N VAL A 317 -37.57 12.45 4.77
CA VAL A 317 -36.70 13.28 3.93
C VAL A 317 -36.39 12.50 2.65
N SER A 318 -36.81 13.05 1.52
CA SER A 318 -36.58 12.50 0.17
C SER A 318 -35.09 12.43 -0.19
N PRO A 319 -34.67 11.46 -1.03
CA PRO A 319 -33.27 11.25 -1.39
C PRO A 319 -32.86 12.11 -2.59
N SER A 320 -31.77 12.87 -2.47
CA SER A 320 -31.06 13.44 -3.63
C SER A 320 -30.21 12.37 -4.30
N ALA A 321 -30.37 12.27 -5.62
CA ALA A 321 -29.70 11.35 -6.51
C ALA A 321 -28.16 11.53 -6.49
N VAL A 322 -27.46 10.47 -6.09
CA VAL A 322 -26.05 10.23 -6.43
C VAL A 322 -25.99 8.86 -7.07
N GLY A 323 -25.79 8.82 -8.39
CA GLY A 323 -25.65 7.58 -9.15
C GLY A 323 -24.35 6.84 -8.76
N PRO A 324 -24.37 5.51 -8.62
CA PRO A 324 -23.17 4.76 -8.32
C PRO A 324 -22.33 4.60 -9.60
N SER A 325 -21.13 5.17 -9.59
CA SER A 325 -20.08 4.83 -10.55
C SER A 325 -19.47 3.49 -10.14
N ALA A 326 -19.96 2.40 -10.70
CA ALA A 326 -19.39 1.07 -10.55
C ALA A 326 -18.12 0.96 -11.40
N THR A 327 -16.95 1.05 -10.76
CA THR A 327 -15.66 0.76 -11.38
C THR A 327 -15.37 -0.73 -11.21
N ALA A 328 -15.65 -1.51 -12.25
CA ALA A 328 -15.23 -2.91 -12.34
C ALA A 328 -13.71 -2.95 -12.57
N PHE A 329 -12.96 -3.49 -11.61
CA PHE A 329 -11.54 -3.80 -11.78
C PHE A 329 -11.43 -5.18 -12.44
N ALA A 330 -11.00 -5.22 -13.69
CA ALA A 330 -10.54 -6.45 -14.34
C ALA A 330 -9.09 -6.69 -13.91
N VAL A 331 -8.82 -7.82 -13.27
CA VAL A 331 -7.47 -8.25 -12.85
C VAL A 331 -6.72 -8.74 -14.09
N SER A 332 -5.58 -8.11 -14.39
CA SER A 332 -4.64 -8.55 -15.43
C SER A 332 -3.70 -9.60 -14.84
N THR A 333 -3.69 -10.79 -15.41
CA THR A 333 -2.83 -11.91 -15.01
C THR A 333 -1.45 -11.72 -15.64
N TYR A 334 -0.42 -11.46 -14.84
CA TYR A 334 0.97 -11.45 -15.31
C TYR A 334 1.45 -12.87 -15.63
N ALA A 335 2.04 -13.05 -16.80
CA ALA A 335 2.67 -14.30 -17.23
C ALA A 335 3.95 -14.57 -16.42
N ALA A 336 4.03 -15.73 -15.77
CA ALA A 336 5.27 -16.30 -15.22
C ALA A 336 5.94 -17.22 -16.27
N PRO A 337 7.26 -17.42 -16.23
CA PRO A 337 8.00 -18.12 -17.27
C PRO A 337 7.70 -19.63 -17.29
N THR A 338 7.55 -20.16 -18.51
CA THR A 338 7.35 -21.58 -18.85
C THR A 338 8.52 -22.47 -18.45
N PRO A 339 8.31 -23.66 -17.84
CA PRO A 339 9.28 -24.75 -17.85
C PRO A 339 9.12 -25.62 -19.11
N GLU A 340 10.25 -26.03 -19.71
CA GLU A 340 10.32 -26.95 -20.86
C GLU A 340 9.80 -28.37 -20.52
N PRO A 341 9.18 -29.10 -21.47
CA PRO A 341 8.72 -30.47 -21.24
C PRO A 341 9.79 -31.51 -21.65
N ALA A 342 10.06 -32.47 -20.78
CA ALA A 342 10.81 -33.68 -21.11
C ALA A 342 9.88 -34.91 -21.17
N PHE A 343 9.75 -35.41 -22.41
CA PHE A 343 9.50 -36.77 -22.90
C PHE A 343 8.35 -37.66 -22.40
N THR A 344 7.78 -38.31 -23.42
CA THR A 344 6.63 -39.22 -23.51
C THR A 344 6.98 -40.67 -23.13
N THR A 345 5.97 -41.43 -22.67
CA THR A 345 5.78 -42.85 -23.04
C THR A 345 4.31 -43.27 -22.84
N SER A 346 3.92 -44.31 -23.58
CA SER A 346 2.58 -44.62 -24.06
C SER A 346 2.03 -45.95 -23.48
N ALA A 347 0.71 -45.98 -23.32
CA ALA A 347 -0.25 -47.09 -23.49
C ALA A 347 -0.49 -48.19 -22.41
N ASP A 348 -1.81 -48.41 -22.23
CA ASP A 348 -2.59 -49.62 -21.89
C ASP A 348 -3.00 -49.99 -20.45
N GLY A 349 -4.32 -50.04 -20.22
CA GLY A 349 -5.00 -51.03 -19.35
C GLY A 349 -5.58 -50.55 -18.00
N PRO A 350 -6.70 -51.12 -17.48
CA PRO A 350 -7.76 -50.33 -16.86
C PRO A 350 -7.92 -50.42 -15.32
N ALA A 351 -8.50 -49.34 -14.77
CA ALA A 351 -9.40 -49.22 -13.61
C ALA A 351 -9.00 -49.75 -12.20
N VAL A 352 -9.42 -48.94 -11.20
CA VAL A 352 -9.75 -49.26 -9.79
C VAL A 352 -8.70 -48.86 -8.72
N THR A 353 -9.12 -47.87 -7.90
CA THR A 353 -8.73 -47.51 -6.51
C THR A 353 -7.29 -47.73 -6.02
N ALA A 354 -6.55 -46.63 -5.80
CA ALA A 354 -5.68 -46.43 -4.64
C ALA A 354 -5.04 -45.02 -4.71
N PHE A 355 -5.45 -44.10 -3.84
CA PHE A 355 -4.67 -42.89 -3.56
C PHE A 355 -3.66 -43.27 -2.46
N ALA A 356 -2.46 -43.69 -2.89
CA ALA A 356 -1.34 -43.94 -2.00
C ALA A 356 -0.43 -42.71 -1.97
N ALA A 357 -0.09 -42.30 -0.75
CA ALA A 357 0.90 -41.29 -0.43
C ALA A 357 2.24 -41.57 -1.14
N SER A 358 2.74 -40.59 -1.89
CA SER A 358 4.13 -40.58 -2.34
C SER A 358 4.91 -39.57 -1.51
N THR A 359 5.73 -40.11 -0.62
CA THR A 359 6.73 -39.42 0.19
C THR A 359 7.78 -38.80 -0.74
N TYR A 360 7.85 -37.47 -0.80
CA TYR A 360 8.99 -36.80 -1.44
C TYR A 360 10.22 -36.91 -0.54
N ALA A 361 11.19 -37.71 -0.98
CA ALA A 361 12.54 -37.72 -0.45
C ALA A 361 13.25 -36.42 -0.85
N ALA A 362 13.86 -35.75 0.14
CA ALA A 362 14.68 -34.56 -0.05
C ALA A 362 15.89 -34.85 -0.95
N PRO A 363 16.25 -33.97 -1.91
CA PRO A 363 17.52 -34.09 -2.61
C PRO A 363 18.67 -33.60 -1.72
N THR A 364 19.69 -34.44 -1.58
CA THR A 364 21.00 -34.14 -1.00
C THR A 364 21.74 -33.05 -1.77
N PRO A 365 22.57 -32.22 -1.10
CA PRO A 365 23.28 -31.11 -1.74
C PRO A 365 24.60 -31.57 -2.36
N GLU A 366 24.87 -31.16 -3.60
CA GLU A 366 26.19 -31.24 -4.25
C GLU A 366 26.56 -29.88 -4.88
N PRO A 367 27.86 -29.60 -5.12
CA PRO A 367 28.60 -28.64 -4.32
C PRO A 367 28.65 -27.23 -4.91
N ALA A 368 28.95 -26.29 -4.02
CA ALA A 368 29.08 -24.86 -4.26
C ALA A 368 30.00 -24.53 -5.45
N PHE A 369 29.43 -23.89 -6.48
CA PHE A 369 30.19 -22.98 -7.32
C PHE A 369 30.42 -21.69 -6.54
N THR A 370 31.67 -21.45 -6.15
CA THR A 370 32.14 -20.15 -5.68
C THR A 370 32.15 -19.19 -6.87
N THR A 371 31.10 -18.37 -7.00
CA THR A 371 31.12 -17.19 -7.86
C THR A 371 31.64 -16.02 -7.04
N SER A 372 32.80 -15.52 -7.45
CA SER A 372 33.46 -14.34 -6.90
C SER A 372 32.53 -13.13 -6.86
N ALA A 373 32.66 -12.37 -5.77
CA ALA A 373 31.85 -11.22 -5.40
C ALA A 373 32.17 -9.92 -6.16
N ASP A 374 32.37 -9.98 -7.49
CA ASP A 374 32.60 -8.78 -8.31
C ASP A 374 31.70 -8.81 -9.55
N GLY A 375 30.68 -7.96 -9.55
CA GLY A 375 29.87 -7.68 -10.74
C GLY A 375 28.37 -7.73 -10.49
N LEU A 376 27.84 -6.81 -9.68
CA LEU A 376 26.42 -6.40 -9.64
C LEU A 376 26.28 -5.12 -8.80
N ALA A 377 26.92 -4.05 -9.27
CA ALA A 377 26.70 -2.67 -8.83
C ALA A 377 27.17 -1.74 -9.96
N ASP A 378 26.42 -1.68 -11.05
CA ASP A 378 26.67 -0.68 -12.09
C ASP A 378 25.36 -0.16 -12.69
N GLY A 379 24.57 0.49 -11.84
CA GLY A 379 23.94 1.74 -12.27
C GLY A 379 24.85 2.84 -11.75
N SER A 380 25.92 3.18 -12.47
CA SER A 380 26.84 4.21 -12.02
C SER A 380 26.07 5.50 -11.75
N VAL A 381 26.37 6.13 -10.62
CA VAL A 381 25.90 7.49 -10.28
C VAL A 381 26.23 8.47 -11.42
N ASP A 382 27.27 8.16 -12.20
CA ASP A 382 27.74 8.92 -13.37
C ASP A 382 26.69 8.95 -14.51
N GLY A 383 26.07 7.82 -14.85
CA GLY A 383 25.03 7.78 -15.90
C GLY A 383 23.75 8.56 -15.51
N TRP A 384 23.47 8.68 -14.21
CA TRP A 384 22.35 9.48 -13.68
C TRP A 384 22.65 10.97 -13.69
N ALA A 385 23.86 11.35 -13.27
CA ALA A 385 24.32 12.73 -13.31
C ALA A 385 24.35 13.26 -14.75
N ASP A 386 24.83 12.47 -15.71
CA ASP A 386 24.90 12.83 -17.14
C ASP A 386 23.52 13.12 -17.74
N GLY A 387 22.52 12.28 -17.46
CA GLY A 387 21.15 12.47 -17.94
C GLY A 387 20.49 13.73 -17.37
N LEU A 388 20.78 14.06 -16.11
CA LEU A 388 20.28 15.26 -15.44
C LEU A 388 21.05 16.52 -15.88
N ALA A 389 22.36 16.43 -16.12
CA ALA A 389 23.21 17.51 -16.62
C ALA A 389 22.73 18.05 -17.98
N GLY A 390 22.26 17.14 -18.84
CA GLY A 390 21.74 17.43 -20.17
C GLY A 390 20.30 17.95 -20.22
N ASP A 391 19.55 17.97 -19.11
CA ASP A 391 18.16 18.44 -19.11
C ASP A 391 18.11 19.98 -19.21
N PRO A 392 17.51 20.56 -20.27
CA PRO A 392 17.43 22.01 -20.41
C PRO A 392 16.56 22.69 -19.34
N LEU A 393 15.74 21.92 -18.60
CA LEU A 393 14.91 22.44 -17.52
C LEU A 393 15.67 22.53 -16.18
N LEU A 394 16.88 21.98 -16.08
CA LEU A 394 17.62 21.84 -14.83
C LEU A 394 17.74 23.18 -14.07
N ASP A 395 18.20 24.22 -14.74
CA ASP A 395 18.48 25.52 -14.13
C ASP A 395 17.21 26.21 -13.58
N ALA A 396 16.06 25.99 -14.23
CA ALA A 396 14.78 26.53 -13.80
C ALA A 396 14.12 25.71 -12.68
N MET A 397 14.29 24.38 -12.71
CA MET A 397 13.59 23.45 -11.82
C MET A 397 14.33 23.21 -10.49
N VAL A 398 15.67 23.24 -10.49
CA VAL A 398 16.46 23.03 -9.26
C VAL A 398 16.12 24.03 -8.15
N PRO A 399 16.03 25.35 -8.39
CA PRO A 399 15.60 26.29 -7.34
C PRO A 399 14.20 25.98 -6.80
N ARG A 400 13.29 25.50 -7.66
CA ARG A 400 11.89 25.21 -7.31
C ARG A 400 11.73 23.97 -6.46
N LEU A 401 12.68 23.04 -6.54
CA LEU A 401 12.77 21.88 -5.64
C LEU A 401 12.72 22.29 -4.16
N PHE A 402 13.29 23.45 -3.83
CA PHE A 402 13.40 23.97 -2.46
C PHE A 402 12.20 24.84 -2.02
N SER A 403 11.31 25.20 -2.93
CA SER A 403 10.12 26.01 -2.64
C SER A 403 8.80 25.24 -2.80
N ALA A 404 8.74 24.26 -3.70
CA ALA A 404 7.51 23.55 -4.04
C ALA A 404 6.99 22.66 -2.89
N GLU A 405 5.68 22.71 -2.66
CA GLU A 405 5.02 21.84 -1.68
C GLU A 405 5.00 20.38 -2.15
N GLY A 406 5.03 19.44 -1.19
CA GLY A 406 4.94 18.00 -1.49
C GLY A 406 6.25 17.33 -1.95
N VAL A 407 7.23 18.06 -2.49
CA VAL A 407 8.53 17.51 -2.95
C VAL A 407 9.23 16.69 -1.86
N GLY A 408 9.31 17.24 -0.65
CA GLY A 408 9.95 16.57 0.48
C GLY A 408 9.25 15.26 0.89
N ARG A 409 7.93 15.16 0.67
CA ARG A 409 7.15 13.94 0.90
C ARG A 409 7.38 12.89 -0.19
N PHE A 410 7.57 13.34 -1.43
CA PHE A 410 7.85 12.49 -2.58
C PHE A 410 9.25 11.88 -2.50
N LEU A 411 10.27 12.69 -2.17
CA LEU A 411 11.68 12.29 -2.11
C LEU A 411 12.09 11.59 -0.80
N ARG A 412 11.15 11.06 -0.02
CA ARG A 412 11.49 10.40 1.25
C ARG A 412 12.30 9.14 0.98
N GLY A 413 13.59 9.18 1.28
CA GLY A 413 14.50 8.04 1.13
C GLY A 413 15.21 7.96 -0.23
N ASP A 414 15.03 8.95 -1.09
CA ASP A 414 15.72 9.04 -2.39
C ASP A 414 17.13 9.64 -2.21
N GLY A 415 18.13 8.76 -2.04
CA GLY A 415 19.54 9.17 -1.96
C GLY A 415 20.17 9.44 -3.34
N ALA A 416 19.60 8.87 -4.40
CA ALA A 416 20.09 8.92 -5.77
C ALA A 416 20.16 10.35 -6.30
N LEU A 417 19.04 11.06 -6.23
CA LEU A 417 18.94 12.43 -6.72
C LEU A 417 19.81 13.39 -5.89
N ALA A 418 19.93 13.16 -4.58
CA ALA A 418 20.79 13.98 -3.72
C ALA A 418 22.27 13.83 -4.10
N SER A 419 22.71 12.59 -4.38
CA SER A 419 24.06 12.31 -4.88
C SER A 419 24.31 12.93 -6.26
N ALA A 420 23.36 12.84 -7.20
CA ALA A 420 23.49 13.44 -8.52
C ALA A 420 23.59 14.97 -8.45
N LEU A 421 22.75 15.65 -7.65
CA LEU A 421 22.86 17.11 -7.45
C LEU A 421 24.20 17.53 -6.84
N SER A 422 24.75 16.72 -5.93
CA SER A 422 26.08 16.95 -5.34
C SER A 422 27.21 16.76 -6.37
N ALA A 423 27.10 15.75 -7.24
CA ALA A 423 28.05 15.52 -8.35
C ALA A 423 28.04 16.71 -9.32
N LEU A 424 26.86 17.15 -9.78
CA LEU A 424 26.71 18.31 -10.67
C LEU A 424 27.25 19.61 -10.07
N ALA A 425 27.18 19.76 -8.74
CA ALA A 425 27.79 20.90 -8.05
C ALA A 425 29.32 20.82 -8.00
N THR A 426 29.86 19.61 -7.89
CA THR A 426 31.31 19.35 -7.89
C THR A 426 31.90 19.56 -9.29
N GLU A 427 31.17 19.17 -10.33
CA GLU A 427 31.53 19.38 -11.74
C GLU A 427 31.31 20.83 -12.21
N GLY A 428 30.65 21.66 -11.40
CA GLY A 428 30.41 23.07 -11.70
C GLY A 428 29.23 23.36 -12.63
N ARG A 429 28.42 22.34 -13.00
CA ARG A 429 27.19 22.54 -13.79
C ARG A 429 26.13 23.31 -13.01
N ILE A 430 26.04 23.09 -11.70
CA ILE A 430 25.18 23.84 -10.78
C ILE A 430 26.06 24.59 -9.79
N LYS A 431 25.78 25.86 -9.54
CA LYS A 431 26.50 26.61 -8.50
C LYS A 431 26.18 26.03 -7.12
N ARG A 432 27.20 25.52 -6.43
CA ARG A 432 27.11 25.01 -5.05
C ARG A 432 26.32 25.92 -4.10
N ALA A 433 26.54 27.24 -4.19
CA ALA A 433 25.81 28.23 -3.40
C ALA A 433 24.28 28.13 -3.57
N VAL A 434 23.77 27.85 -4.77
CA VAL A 434 22.33 27.73 -5.05
C VAL A 434 21.71 26.56 -4.28
N LEU A 435 22.42 25.43 -4.18
CA LEU A 435 21.93 24.26 -3.44
C LEU A 435 21.94 24.51 -1.93
N LEU A 436 22.99 25.14 -1.41
CA LEU A 436 23.09 25.49 0.01
C LEU A 436 22.03 26.54 0.40
N ASP A 437 21.85 27.59 -0.40
CA ASP A 437 20.85 28.63 -0.21
C ASP A 437 19.43 28.07 -0.29
N GLY A 438 19.20 27.14 -1.24
CA GLY A 438 17.98 26.37 -1.37
C GLY A 438 17.67 25.55 -0.12
N CYS A 439 18.65 24.78 0.38
CA CYS A 439 18.49 24.00 1.61
C CYS A 439 18.13 24.90 2.80
N ARG A 440 18.87 26.00 3.02
CA ARG A 440 18.60 26.93 4.12
C ARG A 440 17.21 27.56 4.01
N SER A 441 16.84 28.02 2.82
CA SER A 441 15.50 28.57 2.55
C SER A 441 14.40 27.53 2.82
N ARG A 442 14.60 26.28 2.42
CA ARG A 442 13.66 25.18 2.66
C ARG A 442 13.50 24.86 4.15
N PHE A 443 14.61 24.88 4.91
CA PHE A 443 14.61 24.68 6.35
C PHE A 443 13.86 25.80 7.08
N LEU A 444 14.14 27.07 6.75
CA LEU A 444 13.49 28.23 7.37
C LEU A 444 11.99 28.31 7.09
N ARG A 445 11.52 27.81 5.93
CA ARG A 445 10.08 27.65 5.65
C ARG A 445 9.37 26.64 6.57
N GLY A 446 10.12 25.76 7.23
CA GLY A 446 9.58 24.74 8.12
C GLY A 446 8.91 23.57 7.38
N GLY A 447 8.39 22.63 8.16
CA GLY A 447 7.77 21.41 7.66
C GLY A 447 7.92 20.25 8.64
N GLN A 448 7.34 19.10 8.30
CA GLN A 448 7.50 17.89 9.10
C GLN A 448 8.92 17.34 8.93
N ALA A 449 9.51 16.83 10.01
CA ALA A 449 10.87 16.29 9.99
C ALA A 449 11.07 15.21 8.90
N ALA A 450 10.05 14.39 8.64
CA ALA A 450 10.07 13.37 7.58
C ALA A 450 10.21 13.95 6.17
N ASP A 451 9.60 15.09 5.89
CA ASP A 451 9.64 15.73 4.56
C ASP A 451 10.94 16.50 4.33
N LEU A 452 11.64 16.84 5.41
CA LEU A 452 12.92 17.56 5.34
C LEU A 452 14.13 16.62 5.24
N ARG A 453 13.93 15.29 5.33
CA ARG A 453 15.02 14.30 5.32
C ARG A 453 15.90 14.36 4.08
N PHE A 454 15.29 14.47 2.89
CA PHE A 454 16.02 14.59 1.63
C PHE A 454 16.96 15.80 1.63
N PHE A 455 16.44 16.98 2.02
CA PHE A 455 17.22 18.22 2.04
C PHE A 455 18.33 18.22 3.11
N VAL A 456 18.07 17.59 4.27
CA VAL A 456 19.11 17.36 5.29
C VAL A 456 20.21 16.46 4.74
N GLY A 457 19.84 15.38 4.02
CA GLY A 457 20.80 14.49 3.35
C GLY A 457 21.63 15.20 2.28
N LEU A 458 21.00 16.01 1.43
CA LEU A 458 21.69 16.83 0.43
C LEU A 458 22.67 17.83 1.08
N HIS A 459 22.25 18.51 2.15
CA HIS A 459 23.13 19.43 2.88
C HIS A 459 24.34 18.71 3.51
N ASP A 460 24.13 17.54 4.10
CA ASP A 460 25.21 16.71 4.66
C ASP A 460 26.15 16.18 3.56
N LEU A 461 25.64 15.81 2.38
CA LEU A 461 26.45 15.42 1.22
C LEU A 461 27.30 16.57 0.68
N LEU A 462 26.76 17.79 0.68
CA LEU A 462 27.51 18.97 0.27
C LEU A 462 28.64 19.29 1.26
N ASP A 463 28.52 18.93 2.55
CA ASP A 463 29.46 19.26 3.64
C ASP A 463 29.96 20.72 3.58
N PRO A 464 29.11 21.71 3.94
CA PRO A 464 29.51 23.11 3.84
C PRO A 464 30.70 23.43 4.74
N ALA A 465 31.66 24.16 4.18
CA ALA A 465 32.85 24.60 4.88
C ALA A 465 32.52 25.68 5.93
N PRO A 466 33.31 25.83 7.01
CA PRO A 466 33.10 26.88 8.01
C PRO A 466 32.94 28.28 7.44
N GLU A 467 33.68 28.61 6.37
CA GLU A 467 33.66 29.90 5.68
C GLU A 467 32.32 30.13 4.96
N GLU A 468 31.67 29.07 4.46
CA GLU A 468 30.35 29.12 3.81
C GLU A 468 29.22 29.26 4.85
N VAL A 469 29.41 28.77 6.07
CA VAL A 469 28.41 28.82 7.15
C VAL A 469 28.47 30.13 7.94
N THR A 470 29.67 30.72 8.09
CA THR A 470 29.92 31.92 8.92
C THR A 470 28.99 33.11 8.61
N PRO A 471 28.71 33.46 7.33
CA PRO A 471 27.80 34.57 7.01
C PRO A 471 26.34 34.31 7.43
N HIS A 472 25.96 33.05 7.64
CA HIS A 472 24.58 32.61 7.89
C HIS A 472 24.36 32.08 9.31
N VAL A 473 25.26 32.41 10.25
CA VAL A 473 25.18 31.98 11.66
C VAL A 473 23.83 32.31 12.30
N SER A 474 23.26 33.48 12.02
CA SER A 474 21.95 33.89 12.52
C SER A 474 20.81 33.01 11.99
N GLU A 475 20.87 32.58 10.72
CA GLU A 475 19.89 31.67 10.12
C GLU A 475 19.96 30.28 10.77
N TYR A 476 21.17 29.73 10.97
CA TYR A 476 21.34 28.45 11.67
C TYR A 476 20.93 28.54 13.14
N ALA A 477 21.14 29.68 13.81
CA ALA A 477 20.64 29.89 15.16
C ALA A 477 19.10 29.89 15.20
N ALA A 478 18.43 30.53 14.23
CA ALA A 478 16.97 30.51 14.11
C ALA A 478 16.43 29.09 13.83
N MET A 479 17.16 28.27 13.07
CA MET A 479 16.77 26.88 12.77
C MET A 479 16.69 25.97 14.01
N ILE A 480 17.40 26.29 15.09
CA ILE A 480 17.33 25.54 16.35
C ILE A 480 15.92 25.58 16.95
N SER A 481 15.25 26.74 16.86
CA SER A 481 13.92 26.95 17.41
C SER A 481 12.79 26.40 16.52
N LEU A 482 13.11 25.86 15.34
CA LEU A 482 12.13 25.24 14.45
C LEU A 482 11.70 23.86 14.95
N PRO A 483 10.44 23.43 14.74
CA PRO A 483 9.93 22.16 15.27
C PRO A 483 10.58 20.91 14.67
N ALA A 484 11.24 20.97 13.51
CA ALA A 484 11.86 19.80 12.89
C ALA A 484 13.18 19.37 13.56
N ALA A 485 13.17 18.23 14.25
CA ALA A 485 14.31 17.74 15.05
C ALA A 485 15.62 17.54 14.26
N ASN A 486 15.52 16.98 13.04
CA ASN A 486 16.67 16.72 12.16
C ASN A 486 17.35 18.03 11.69
N VAL A 487 16.56 19.08 11.46
CA VAL A 487 17.07 20.40 11.09
C VAL A 487 17.73 21.08 12.29
N ALA A 488 17.10 21.02 13.48
CA ALA A 488 17.69 21.55 14.70
C ALA A 488 19.03 20.85 15.05
N GLU A 489 19.12 19.54 14.86
CA GLU A 489 20.36 18.78 15.05
C GLU A 489 21.46 19.19 14.06
N LEU A 490 21.11 19.35 12.78
CA LEU A 490 22.02 19.83 11.74
C LEU A 490 22.53 21.25 12.05
N ALA A 491 21.63 22.16 12.40
CA ALA A 491 21.99 23.54 12.72
C ALA A 491 22.92 23.62 13.94
N LEU A 492 22.62 22.86 15.00
CA LEU A 492 23.47 22.77 16.17
C LEU A 492 24.85 22.15 15.85
N ARG A 493 24.92 21.20 14.93
CA ARG A 493 26.18 20.61 14.45
C ARG A 493 27.05 21.66 13.75
N GLN A 494 26.46 22.49 12.89
CA GLN A 494 27.19 23.55 12.17
C GLN A 494 27.68 24.66 13.13
N LEU A 495 26.84 25.14 14.04
CA LEU A 495 27.25 26.13 15.05
C LEU A 495 28.37 25.62 15.96
N ARG A 496 28.37 24.32 16.28
CA ARG A 496 29.46 23.68 17.03
C ARG A 496 30.78 23.63 16.25
N ARG A 497 30.75 23.39 14.94
CA ARG A 497 31.95 23.44 14.09
C ARG A 497 32.57 24.84 14.12
N LEU A 498 31.73 25.88 14.12
CA LEU A 498 32.15 27.29 14.22
C LEU A 498 32.52 27.74 15.64
N ARG A 499 32.27 26.92 16.66
CA ARG A 499 32.41 27.27 18.09
C ARG A 499 31.63 28.53 18.49
N VAL A 500 30.51 28.79 17.82
CA VAL A 500 29.62 29.91 18.16
C VAL A 500 28.60 29.45 19.19
N THR A 501 28.40 30.25 20.24
CA THR A 501 27.33 30.06 21.22
C THR A 501 26.02 30.61 20.63
N PRO A 502 24.96 29.81 20.47
CA PRO A 502 23.67 30.30 20.02
C PRO A 502 23.03 31.25 21.05
N PRO A 503 22.10 32.12 20.63
CA PRO A 503 21.36 33.00 21.52
C PRO A 503 20.64 32.23 22.64
N VAL A 504 20.42 32.88 23.79
CA VAL A 504 19.75 32.32 24.97
C VAL A 504 18.41 31.66 24.59
N ASP A 505 17.57 32.35 23.82
CA ASP A 505 16.24 31.87 23.40
C ASP A 505 16.31 30.55 22.60
N ALA A 506 17.39 30.37 21.81
CA ALA A 506 17.62 29.14 21.06
C ALA A 506 18.07 28.00 21.98
N VAL A 507 18.86 28.29 23.03
CA VAL A 507 19.23 27.32 24.07
C VAL A 507 18.02 26.89 24.89
N GLU A 508 17.17 27.84 25.26
CA GLU A 508 15.90 27.57 25.93
C GLU A 508 14.99 26.70 25.06
N SER A 509 14.87 27.04 23.76
CA SER A 509 14.13 26.24 22.79
C SER A 509 14.61 24.79 22.69
N LEU A 510 15.92 24.51 22.83
CA LEU A 510 16.48 23.14 22.84
C LEU A 510 16.09 22.34 24.09
N LEU A 511 15.91 23.02 25.23
CA LEU A 511 15.64 22.40 26.53
C LEU A 511 14.16 22.11 26.74
N PHE A 512 13.28 22.84 26.05
CA PHE A 512 11.83 22.56 26.02
C PHE A 512 11.42 21.38 25.13
N ARG A 513 12.32 20.87 24.30
CA ARG A 513 11.94 19.82 23.35
C ARG A 513 11.85 18.44 23.99
N SER A 514 11.08 17.55 23.35
CA SER A 514 10.92 16.16 23.79
C SER A 514 12.07 15.24 23.32
N GLU A 515 12.90 15.66 22.36
CA GLU A 515 13.96 14.81 21.81
C GLU A 515 15.23 14.79 22.70
N GLY A 516 15.44 13.70 23.44
CA GLY A 516 16.52 13.60 24.44
C GLY A 516 17.97 13.74 23.94
N ARG A 517 18.24 13.65 22.62
CA ARG A 517 19.57 13.99 22.06
C ARG A 517 19.79 15.51 22.05
N LEU A 518 18.78 16.28 21.64
CA LEU A 518 18.82 17.74 21.58
C LEU A 518 18.84 18.34 22.99
N VAL A 519 18.05 17.80 23.92
CA VAL A 519 18.07 18.23 25.33
C VAL A 519 19.45 18.02 25.96
N ARG A 520 20.10 16.86 25.76
CA ARG A 520 21.48 16.62 26.24
C ARG A 520 22.49 17.56 25.60
N ALA A 521 22.29 17.87 24.32
CA ALA A 521 23.10 18.78 23.56
C ALA A 521 22.97 20.24 24.04
N GLY A 522 21.76 20.67 24.43
CA GLY A 522 21.48 21.94 25.09
C GLY A 522 22.07 22.01 26.50
N LEU A 523 21.91 20.96 27.32
CA LEU A 523 22.53 20.88 28.65
C LEU A 523 24.06 20.92 28.62
N ALA A 524 24.68 20.33 27.60
CA ALA A 524 26.13 20.40 27.40
C ALA A 524 26.61 21.79 26.98
N LEU A 525 25.78 22.53 26.24
CA LEU A 525 26.05 23.92 25.90
C LEU A 525 25.89 24.81 27.13
N LEU A 526 24.82 24.61 27.91
CA LEU A 526 24.58 25.31 29.17
C LEU A 526 25.73 25.10 30.16
N ASP A 527 26.21 23.87 30.36
CA ASP A 527 27.41 23.59 31.19
C ASP A 527 28.69 24.26 30.66
N ARG A 528 28.79 24.54 29.36
CA ARG A 528 29.93 25.27 28.79
C ARG A 528 29.82 26.77 29.10
N VAL A 529 28.68 27.38 28.78
CA VAL A 529 28.44 28.80 29.02
C VAL A 529 28.54 29.15 30.50
N LEU A 530 27.94 28.33 31.38
CA LEU A 530 28.04 28.50 32.83
C LEU A 530 29.46 28.34 33.41
N LYS A 531 30.40 27.75 32.66
CA LYS A 531 31.84 27.70 33.02
C LYS A 531 32.61 28.92 32.55
N GLU A 532 32.15 29.63 31.53
CA GLU A 532 32.88 30.78 31.00
C GLU A 532 32.72 31.99 31.94
N PRO A 533 33.81 32.67 32.36
CA PRO A 533 33.73 33.75 33.36
C PRO A 533 33.13 35.05 32.82
N ALA A 534 33.17 35.26 31.50
CA ALA A 534 32.80 36.51 30.83
C ALA A 534 31.33 36.57 30.38
N GLU A 535 30.59 35.47 30.47
CA GLU A 535 29.19 35.36 30.04
C GLU A 535 28.23 35.75 31.17
N ASP A 536 27.11 36.38 30.80
CA ASP A 536 26.02 36.73 31.72
C ASP A 536 25.21 35.48 32.08
N VAL A 537 25.47 34.96 33.28
CA VAL A 537 24.84 33.72 33.79
C VAL A 537 23.36 33.91 34.09
N ASP A 538 22.93 35.13 34.44
CA ASP A 538 21.55 35.42 34.81
C ASP A 538 20.61 35.34 33.60
N ALA A 539 21.11 35.69 32.41
CA ALA A 539 20.38 35.54 31.15
C ALA A 539 19.95 34.08 30.88
N TYR A 540 20.66 33.08 31.40
CA TYR A 540 20.35 31.65 31.19
C TYR A 540 19.49 31.03 32.29
N ALA A 541 19.02 31.80 33.28
CA ALA A 541 18.16 31.30 34.36
C ALA A 541 16.83 30.71 33.84
N SER A 542 16.23 31.34 32.82
CA SER A 542 15.01 30.84 32.15
C SER A 542 15.27 29.48 31.48
N ALA A 543 16.36 29.37 30.72
CA ALA A 543 16.76 28.12 30.07
C ALA A 543 17.02 26.98 31.08
N LEU A 544 17.63 27.29 32.23
CA LEU A 544 17.87 26.32 33.30
C LEU A 544 16.56 25.88 33.98
N THR A 545 15.63 26.82 34.21
CA THR A 545 14.28 26.57 34.75
C THR A 545 13.47 25.67 33.81
N ALA A 546 13.53 25.90 32.50
CA ALA A 546 12.96 25.02 31.48
C ALA A 546 13.54 23.60 31.56
N ALA A 547 14.86 23.47 31.75
CA ALA A 547 15.51 22.17 31.90
C ALA A 547 15.13 21.42 33.19
N LEU A 548 14.85 22.15 34.29
CA LEU A 548 14.39 21.58 35.57
C LEU A 548 12.96 21.03 35.47
N THR A 549 12.13 21.63 34.62
CA THR A 549 10.73 21.20 34.41
C THR A 549 10.57 20.17 33.29
N CYS A 550 11.58 19.95 32.45
CA CYS A 550 11.61 18.99 31.33
C CYS A 550 11.19 17.55 31.74
N GLU A 551 10.34 16.87 30.96
CA GLU A 551 9.83 15.51 31.29
C GLU A 551 10.90 14.43 31.54
N SER A 552 12.10 14.59 31.00
CA SER A 552 13.20 13.63 31.13
C SER A 552 13.86 13.67 32.51
N ALA A 553 13.70 12.61 33.31
CA ALA A 553 14.32 12.49 34.64
C ALA A 553 15.86 12.62 34.62
N GLU A 554 16.52 12.12 33.55
CA GLU A 554 17.97 12.25 33.38
C GLU A 554 18.38 13.71 33.11
N ALA A 555 17.60 14.43 32.29
CA ALA A 555 17.81 15.86 32.04
C ALA A 555 17.61 16.68 33.31
N LYS A 556 16.51 16.45 34.06
CA LYS A 556 16.25 17.11 35.35
C LYS A 556 17.41 16.93 36.33
N THR A 557 17.87 15.69 36.51
CA THR A 557 18.99 15.38 37.44
C THR A 557 20.30 16.07 37.01
N ARG A 558 20.54 16.22 35.70
CA ARG A 558 21.71 16.94 35.20
C ARG A 558 21.55 18.46 35.35
N ALA A 559 20.36 19.00 35.12
CA ALA A 559 20.04 20.42 35.33
C ALA A 559 20.20 20.80 36.81
N VAL A 560 19.69 20.00 37.75
CA VAL A 560 19.88 20.21 39.20
C VAL A 560 21.36 20.28 39.56
N ARG A 561 22.17 19.34 39.06
CA ARG A 561 23.63 19.35 39.31
C ARG A 561 24.33 20.59 38.73
N LEU A 562 23.90 21.08 37.58
CA LEU A 562 24.43 22.31 37.00
C LEU A 562 24.04 23.54 37.82
N ALA A 563 22.78 23.62 38.25
CA ALA A 563 22.27 24.69 39.11
C ALA A 563 23.04 24.75 40.43
N VAL A 564 23.18 23.61 41.13
CA VAL A 564 23.91 23.48 42.39
C VAL A 564 25.39 23.85 42.23
N LYS A 565 26.04 23.35 41.18
CA LYS A 565 27.47 23.59 40.92
C LYS A 565 27.79 25.07 40.65
N HIS A 566 26.88 25.80 40.01
CA HIS A 566 27.08 27.19 39.61
C HIS A 566 26.28 28.19 40.46
N ALA A 567 25.71 27.74 41.60
CA ALA A 567 24.80 28.52 42.43
C ALA A 567 25.35 29.88 42.88
N GLY A 568 26.64 29.97 43.21
CA GLY A 568 27.28 31.22 43.65
C GLY A 568 27.49 32.28 42.56
N ARG A 569 27.12 32.00 41.31
CA ARG A 569 27.22 32.95 40.18
C ARG A 569 25.89 33.59 39.80
N PHE A 570 24.76 33.08 40.28
CA PHE A 570 23.44 33.62 39.95
C PHE A 570 23.15 34.83 40.83
N GLY A 571 22.63 35.90 40.22
CA GLY A 571 22.06 37.04 40.90
C GLY A 571 20.77 36.70 41.67
N PRO A 572 20.26 37.63 42.50
CA PRO A 572 19.11 37.38 43.37
C PRO A 572 17.83 37.04 42.59
N GLU A 573 17.58 37.71 41.46
CA GLU A 573 16.39 37.48 40.62
C GLU A 573 16.43 36.11 39.92
N ALA A 574 17.59 35.73 39.38
CA ALA A 574 17.79 34.42 38.77
C ALA A 574 17.68 33.26 39.78
N ALA A 575 18.18 33.47 41.00
CA ALA A 575 18.09 32.49 42.09
C ALA A 575 16.65 32.29 42.59
N GLU A 576 15.82 33.34 42.58
CA GLU A 576 14.38 33.26 42.89
C GLU A 576 13.63 32.45 41.83
N MET A 577 13.88 32.71 40.54
CA MET A 577 13.28 31.95 39.45
C MET A 577 13.59 30.44 39.51
N ILE A 578 14.83 30.08 39.85
CA ILE A 578 15.24 28.67 40.02
C ILE A 578 14.56 28.05 41.25
N ARG A 579 14.43 28.80 42.35
CA ARG A 579 13.77 28.36 43.59
C ARG A 579 12.31 28.01 43.37
N ASP A 580 11.58 28.79 42.57
CA ASP A 580 10.16 28.56 42.29
C ASP A 580 9.90 27.21 41.60
N THR A 581 10.91 26.64 40.94
CA THR A 581 10.79 25.30 40.32
C THR A 581 10.88 24.15 41.32
N VAL A 582 11.38 24.38 42.54
CA VAL A 582 11.59 23.33 43.56
C VAL A 582 10.31 22.57 43.89
N ALA A 583 9.18 23.30 43.97
CA ALA A 583 7.87 22.71 44.24
C ALA A 583 7.35 21.81 43.11
N LEU A 584 7.90 21.94 41.89
CA LEU A 584 7.55 21.14 40.71
C LEU A 584 8.46 19.92 40.52
N LEU A 585 9.51 19.77 41.34
CA LEU A 585 10.49 18.70 41.24
C LEU A 585 10.13 17.50 42.14
N PRO A 586 10.43 16.26 41.70
CA PRO A 586 10.34 15.08 42.55
C PRO A 586 11.21 15.21 43.81
N PRO A 587 10.89 14.48 44.91
CA PRO A 587 11.48 14.72 46.23
C PRO A 587 13.01 14.62 46.29
N GLY A 588 13.62 13.69 45.53
CA GLY A 588 15.09 13.57 45.47
C GLY A 588 15.78 14.79 44.85
N PRO A 589 15.58 15.06 43.54
CA PRO A 589 16.15 16.24 42.87
C PRO A 589 15.69 17.58 43.48
N GLY A 590 14.45 17.65 43.98
CA GLY A 590 13.91 18.83 44.65
C GLY A 590 14.63 19.13 45.96
N ALA A 591 14.96 18.12 46.77
CA ALA A 591 15.72 18.32 48.01
C ALA A 591 17.16 18.81 47.77
N GLU A 592 17.82 18.32 46.71
CA GLU A 592 19.17 18.76 46.33
C GLU A 592 19.19 20.24 45.91
N LEU A 593 18.19 20.66 45.14
CA LEU A 593 18.04 22.06 44.71
C LEU A 593 17.62 22.98 45.87
N ALA A 594 16.69 22.51 46.72
CA ALA A 594 16.22 23.22 47.91
C ALA A 594 17.34 23.48 48.93
N GLY A 595 18.32 22.57 49.04
CA GLY A 595 19.46 22.72 49.94
C GLY A 595 20.38 23.91 49.60
N VAL A 596 20.31 24.43 48.36
CA VAL A 596 21.16 25.53 47.88
C VAL A 596 20.37 26.80 47.61
N PHE A 597 19.20 26.69 46.98
CA PHE A 597 18.36 27.83 46.60
C PHE A 597 17.17 28.07 47.55
N GLY A 598 16.87 27.14 48.47
CA GLY A 598 15.67 27.18 49.34
C GLY A 598 14.42 26.58 48.69
N GLY A 599 13.33 26.44 49.45
CA GLY A 599 12.03 25.89 48.97
C GLY A 599 11.67 24.51 49.57
N GLU A 600 10.45 24.03 49.31
CA GLU A 600 9.95 22.73 49.76
C GLU A 600 9.63 21.84 48.55
N ALA A 601 10.21 20.62 48.51
CA ALA A 601 10.04 19.69 47.41
C ALA A 601 8.67 19.01 47.43
N ALA A 602 8.17 18.58 46.27
CA ALA A 602 6.88 17.90 46.18
C ALA A 602 6.87 16.59 47.00
N PRO A 603 5.77 16.27 47.72
CA PRO A 603 5.63 15.04 48.49
C PRO A 603 5.67 13.79 47.59
N GLU A 604 6.20 12.68 48.10
CA GLU A 604 6.35 11.44 47.33
C GLU A 604 4.98 10.87 46.90
N PRO A 605 4.71 10.72 45.59
CA PRO A 605 3.43 10.20 45.13
C PRO A 605 3.34 8.70 45.44
N ARG A 606 2.44 8.32 46.36
CA ARG A 606 2.01 6.93 46.56
C ARG A 606 1.41 6.42 45.25
N ARG A 607 2.05 5.41 44.63
CA ARG A 607 1.48 4.75 43.43
C ARG A 607 0.14 4.11 43.79
N PRO A 608 -0.95 4.41 43.07
CA PRO A 608 -2.23 3.75 43.30
C PRO A 608 -2.10 2.24 43.03
N ARG A 609 -2.70 1.41 43.89
CA ARG A 609 -2.76 -0.04 43.72
C ARG A 609 -3.52 -0.36 42.44
N PHE A 610 -2.97 -1.23 41.59
CA PHE A 610 -3.65 -1.66 40.36
C PHE A 610 -4.94 -2.40 40.71
N VAL A 611 -6.05 -1.99 40.09
CA VAL A 611 -7.35 -2.64 40.21
C VAL A 611 -7.77 -3.09 38.81
N PRO A 612 -7.85 -4.40 38.54
CA PRO A 612 -8.17 -4.90 37.20
C PRO A 612 -9.64 -4.59 36.85
N MET A 613 -9.87 -4.13 35.62
CA MET A 613 -11.21 -4.03 35.05
C MET A 613 -11.67 -5.41 34.55
N PRO A 614 -12.97 -5.74 34.62
CA PRO A 614 -13.49 -6.93 33.97
C PRO A 614 -13.34 -6.81 32.45
N LEU A 615 -12.96 -7.92 31.80
CA LEU A 615 -12.91 -8.01 30.34
C LEU A 615 -14.31 -7.77 29.74
N PRO A 616 -14.39 -7.20 28.52
CA PRO A 616 -15.67 -6.97 27.86
C PRO A 616 -16.39 -8.28 27.55
N ALA A 617 -17.72 -8.26 27.55
CA ALA A 617 -18.51 -9.41 27.12
C ALA A 617 -18.25 -9.72 25.63
N VAL A 618 -18.18 -11.00 25.29
CA VAL A 618 -18.06 -11.48 23.91
C VAL A 618 -19.45 -11.45 23.27
N PRO A 619 -19.71 -10.60 22.27
CA PRO A 619 -21.01 -10.59 21.59
C PRO A 619 -21.22 -11.88 20.78
N GLU A 620 -22.46 -12.39 20.79
CA GLU A 620 -22.86 -13.49 19.91
C GLU A 620 -22.88 -13.01 18.44
N PRO A 621 -22.39 -13.82 17.49
CA PRO A 621 -22.39 -13.46 16.08
C PRO A 621 -23.83 -13.39 15.53
N PRO A 622 -24.14 -12.41 14.67
CA PRO A 622 -25.47 -12.24 14.12
C PRO A 622 -25.94 -13.49 13.36
N ARG A 623 -27.24 -13.79 13.45
CA ARG A 623 -27.85 -14.94 12.76
C ARG A 623 -27.83 -14.74 11.23
N MET A 624 -27.69 -15.84 10.50
CA MET A 624 -27.93 -15.82 9.06
C MET A 624 -29.40 -15.44 8.77
N PRO A 625 -29.66 -14.68 7.68
CA PRO A 625 -31.02 -14.49 7.22
C PRO A 625 -31.69 -15.83 6.89
N SER A 626 -33.02 -15.90 7.06
CA SER A 626 -33.79 -17.12 6.78
C SER A 626 -33.54 -17.65 5.36
N PRO A 627 -33.59 -19.00 5.17
CA PRO A 627 -33.51 -19.63 3.86
C PRO A 627 -34.53 -19.05 2.88
N ILE A 628 -34.16 -19.00 1.61
CA ILE A 628 -35.03 -18.48 0.56
C ILE A 628 -36.00 -19.59 0.13
N THR A 629 -37.29 -19.40 0.42
CA THR A 629 -38.37 -20.33 0.05
C THR A 629 -39.26 -19.79 -1.07
N ASP A 630 -38.98 -18.59 -1.60
CA ASP A 630 -39.73 -17.98 -2.69
C ASP A 630 -38.85 -17.95 -3.96
N ALA A 631 -39.31 -18.64 -5.01
CA ALA A 631 -38.64 -18.74 -6.30
C ALA A 631 -38.38 -17.37 -6.97
N ARG A 632 -39.29 -16.41 -6.82
CA ARG A 632 -39.16 -15.06 -7.39
C ARG A 632 -38.12 -14.24 -6.65
N VAL A 633 -37.99 -14.43 -5.33
CA VAL A 633 -36.93 -13.80 -4.54
C VAL A 633 -35.57 -14.36 -4.97
N LEU A 634 -35.46 -15.68 -5.13
CA LEU A 634 -34.23 -16.32 -5.59
C LEU A 634 -33.81 -15.82 -6.99
N ALA A 635 -34.74 -15.74 -7.94
CA ALA A 635 -34.45 -15.31 -9.31
C ALA A 635 -33.97 -13.85 -9.42
N ARG A 636 -34.30 -12.99 -8.44
CA ARG A 636 -33.86 -11.58 -8.40
C ARG A 636 -32.59 -11.37 -7.57
N LEU A 637 -32.12 -12.38 -6.85
CA LEU A 637 -30.96 -12.24 -5.99
C LEU A 637 -29.70 -12.07 -6.84
N HIS A 638 -29.03 -10.93 -6.66
CA HIS A 638 -27.75 -10.67 -7.31
C HIS A 638 -26.63 -11.48 -6.62
N LEU A 639 -25.68 -11.98 -7.43
CA LEU A 639 -24.52 -12.77 -6.99
C LEU A 639 -23.23 -11.99 -7.26
N PRO A 640 -22.88 -11.00 -6.41
CA PRO A 640 -21.63 -10.28 -6.59
C PRO A 640 -20.45 -11.20 -6.27
N GLU A 641 -19.42 -11.17 -7.10
CA GLU A 641 -18.18 -11.96 -6.90
C GLU A 641 -17.55 -11.72 -5.51
N PHE A 642 -17.69 -10.48 -5.02
CA PHE A 642 -17.02 -10.01 -3.81
C PHE A 642 -17.85 -10.20 -2.52
N ASP A 643 -19.02 -10.83 -2.59
CA ASP A 643 -19.90 -11.12 -1.45
C ASP A 643 -20.31 -12.61 -1.41
N TRP A 644 -19.91 -13.29 -0.35
CA TRP A 644 -20.16 -14.72 -0.19
C TRP A 644 -21.58 -15.01 0.31
N VAL A 645 -22.23 -14.08 1.03
CA VAL A 645 -23.53 -14.32 1.68
C VAL A 645 -24.67 -14.54 0.66
N PRO A 646 -24.85 -13.69 -0.37
CA PRO A 646 -25.84 -13.93 -1.42
C PRO A 646 -25.60 -15.24 -2.15
N SER A 647 -24.34 -15.60 -2.41
CA SER A 647 -23.96 -16.84 -3.09
C SER A 647 -24.36 -18.08 -2.30
N GLU A 648 -24.10 -18.12 -1.00
CA GLU A 648 -24.54 -19.22 -0.12
C GLU A 648 -26.07 -19.32 -0.06
N ARG A 649 -26.76 -18.19 0.10
CA ARG A 649 -28.23 -18.17 0.19
C ARG A 649 -28.89 -18.58 -1.12
N TRP A 650 -28.32 -18.19 -2.26
CA TRP A 650 -28.81 -18.59 -3.56
C TRP A 650 -28.64 -20.10 -3.77
N LEU A 651 -27.47 -20.65 -3.45
CA LEU A 651 -27.18 -22.07 -3.63
C LEU A 651 -28.09 -22.96 -2.77
N ASP A 652 -28.25 -22.65 -1.47
CA ASP A 652 -29.17 -23.37 -0.58
C ASP A 652 -30.63 -23.23 -1.00
N GLY A 653 -31.06 -22.01 -1.35
CA GLY A 653 -32.42 -21.76 -1.83
C GLY A 653 -32.74 -22.50 -3.14
N PHE A 654 -31.78 -22.58 -4.06
CA PHE A 654 -31.94 -23.29 -5.32
C PHE A 654 -32.14 -24.78 -5.07
N VAL A 655 -31.31 -25.38 -4.22
CA VAL A 655 -31.41 -26.80 -3.85
C VAL A 655 -32.78 -27.10 -3.23
N ARG A 656 -33.22 -26.31 -2.24
CA ARG A 656 -34.52 -26.46 -1.58
C ARG A 656 -35.69 -26.41 -2.54
N LEU A 657 -35.72 -25.40 -3.40
CA LEU A 657 -36.81 -25.17 -4.34
C LEU A 657 -36.81 -26.17 -5.49
N ALA A 658 -35.63 -26.62 -5.94
CA ALA A 658 -35.51 -27.61 -7.00
C ALA A 658 -35.88 -29.04 -6.53
N ALA A 659 -35.63 -29.36 -5.25
CA ALA A 659 -35.96 -30.65 -4.66
C ALA A 659 -37.38 -30.74 -4.07
N GLY A 660 -38.02 -29.60 -3.77
CA GLY A 660 -39.34 -29.52 -3.16
C GLY A 660 -40.52 -29.37 -4.13
N GLU A 661 -41.70 -29.11 -3.57
CA GLU A 661 -42.97 -28.96 -4.32
C GLU A 661 -43.03 -27.71 -5.22
N HIS A 662 -42.15 -26.73 -4.98
CA HIS A 662 -42.12 -25.44 -5.70
C HIS A 662 -41.26 -25.47 -6.99
N ARG A 663 -40.90 -26.65 -7.50
CA ARG A 663 -40.00 -26.80 -8.66
C ARG A 663 -40.52 -26.10 -9.92
N ASP A 664 -41.82 -26.17 -10.18
CA ASP A 664 -42.42 -25.55 -11.38
C ASP A 664 -42.47 -24.02 -11.30
N GLU A 665 -42.67 -23.48 -10.09
CA GLU A 665 -42.57 -22.05 -9.82
C GLU A 665 -41.13 -21.56 -10.01
N LEU A 666 -40.14 -22.36 -9.58
CA LEU A 666 -38.71 -22.10 -9.78
C LEU A 666 -38.33 -22.06 -11.26
N ILE A 667 -38.76 -23.03 -12.06
CA ILE A 667 -38.55 -23.07 -13.51
C ILE A 667 -39.06 -21.78 -14.17
N THR A 668 -40.26 -21.35 -13.79
CA THR A 668 -40.87 -20.12 -14.32
C THR A 668 -40.07 -18.89 -13.91
N ALA A 669 -39.70 -18.78 -12.62
CA ALA A 669 -38.98 -17.62 -12.10
C ALA A 669 -37.56 -17.50 -12.67
N LEU A 670 -36.87 -18.63 -12.91
CA LEU A 670 -35.50 -18.66 -13.41
C LEU A 670 -35.37 -18.54 -14.93
N SER A 671 -36.48 -18.50 -15.68
CA SER A 671 -36.44 -18.42 -17.15
C SER A 671 -35.61 -17.24 -17.69
N PRO A 672 -35.66 -16.01 -17.13
CA PRO A 672 -34.79 -14.92 -17.57
C PRO A 672 -33.30 -15.16 -17.29
N LEU A 673 -32.97 -15.87 -16.22
CA LEU A 673 -31.59 -16.21 -15.86
C LEU A 673 -31.04 -17.29 -16.81
N ALA A 674 -31.84 -18.33 -17.08
CA ALA A 674 -31.48 -19.40 -18.01
C ALA A 674 -31.22 -18.88 -19.44
N ALA A 675 -31.96 -17.86 -19.88
CA ALA A 675 -31.77 -17.23 -21.20
C ALA A 675 -30.39 -16.56 -21.38
N ARG A 676 -29.67 -16.27 -20.29
CA ARG A 676 -28.30 -15.71 -20.33
C ARG A 676 -27.25 -16.78 -20.64
N CYS A 677 -27.51 -18.04 -20.23
CA CYS A 677 -26.63 -19.17 -20.49
C CYS A 677 -26.76 -19.66 -21.95
N ARG A 678 -26.04 -19.05 -22.90
CA ARG A 678 -26.02 -19.50 -24.31
C ARG A 678 -25.19 -20.78 -24.48
N ASN A 679 -25.26 -21.46 -25.63
CA ASN A 679 -24.44 -22.67 -25.87
C ASN A 679 -22.93 -22.37 -25.73
N GLN A 680 -22.49 -21.18 -26.16
CA GLN A 680 -21.11 -20.68 -25.98
C GLN A 680 -20.63 -20.73 -24.53
N HIS A 681 -21.55 -20.58 -23.56
CA HIS A 681 -21.23 -20.65 -22.12
C HIS A 681 -20.61 -21.98 -21.72
N TYR A 682 -21.04 -23.08 -22.35
CA TYR A 682 -20.51 -24.42 -22.06
C TYR A 682 -19.14 -24.70 -22.67
N PHE A 683 -18.71 -23.89 -23.63
CA PHE A 683 -17.37 -23.95 -24.25
C PHE A 683 -16.35 -23.04 -23.56
N GLY A 684 -16.81 -22.02 -22.83
CA GLY A 684 -15.93 -21.21 -21.98
C GLY A 684 -15.55 -21.97 -20.73
N TYR A 685 -14.27 -22.31 -20.56
CA TYR A 685 -13.74 -22.87 -19.33
C TYR A 685 -12.45 -22.13 -18.91
N PRO A 686 -12.18 -21.99 -17.60
CA PRO A 686 -13.06 -22.31 -16.49
C PRO A 686 -14.15 -21.24 -16.24
N TRP A 687 -15.17 -21.58 -15.43
CA TRP A 687 -16.22 -20.64 -14.99
C TRP A 687 -15.77 -19.88 -13.74
N TRP A 688 -15.51 -18.59 -13.92
CA TRP A 688 -14.85 -17.76 -12.91
C TRP A 688 -15.81 -17.18 -11.87
N ASN A 689 -17.11 -17.09 -12.15
CA ASN A 689 -18.08 -16.44 -11.27
C ASN A 689 -19.21 -17.39 -10.88
N THR A 690 -19.74 -17.23 -9.66
CA THR A 690 -20.92 -17.98 -9.19
C THR A 690 -22.17 -17.68 -10.03
N SER A 691 -22.24 -16.52 -10.70
CA SER A 691 -23.26 -16.20 -11.69
C SER A 691 -23.24 -17.15 -12.89
N ASP A 692 -22.05 -17.53 -13.38
CA ASP A 692 -21.89 -18.43 -14.53
C ASP A 692 -22.47 -19.80 -14.21
N TRP A 693 -22.24 -20.28 -12.98
CA TRP A 693 -22.83 -21.49 -12.44
C TRP A 693 -24.35 -21.38 -12.28
N ALA A 694 -24.83 -20.29 -11.70
CA ALA A 694 -26.27 -20.06 -11.49
C ALA A 694 -27.06 -20.03 -12.81
N GLU A 695 -26.49 -19.42 -13.85
CA GLU A 695 -27.04 -19.40 -15.20
C GLU A 695 -27.11 -20.81 -15.82
N ALA A 696 -26.04 -21.60 -15.70
CA ALA A 696 -26.00 -22.98 -16.17
C ALA A 696 -26.96 -23.91 -15.39
N MET A 697 -27.04 -23.77 -14.07
CA MET A 697 -27.96 -24.50 -13.20
C MET A 697 -29.43 -24.20 -13.55
N ALA A 698 -29.75 -22.92 -13.76
CA ALA A 698 -31.07 -22.50 -14.22
C ALA A 698 -31.42 -23.11 -15.58
N ARG A 699 -30.48 -23.08 -16.54
CA ARG A 699 -30.71 -23.66 -17.86
C ARG A 699 -30.88 -25.17 -17.83
N GLU A 700 -30.05 -25.89 -17.08
CA GLU A 700 -30.15 -27.34 -16.91
C GLU A 700 -31.45 -27.75 -16.20
N LEU A 701 -32.00 -26.91 -15.32
CA LEU A 701 -33.28 -27.17 -14.66
C LEU A 701 -34.46 -27.11 -15.65
N ILE A 702 -34.43 -26.15 -16.57
CA ILE A 702 -35.49 -25.91 -17.57
C ILE A 702 -35.35 -26.87 -18.76
N GLU A 703 -34.12 -27.11 -19.20
CA GLU A 703 -33.79 -27.96 -20.36
C GLU A 703 -32.88 -29.13 -19.93
N PRO A 704 -33.36 -30.16 -19.19
CA PRO A 704 -32.50 -31.24 -18.71
C PRO A 704 -31.61 -31.84 -19.81
N GLY A 705 -30.30 -31.94 -19.56
CA GLY A 705 -29.27 -32.32 -20.51
C GLY A 705 -28.84 -31.21 -21.47
N ALA A 706 -29.02 -29.94 -21.11
CA ALA A 706 -28.67 -28.79 -21.96
C ALA A 706 -27.17 -28.78 -22.27
N GLU A 707 -26.33 -29.00 -21.25
CA GLU A 707 -24.89 -29.07 -21.44
C GLU A 707 -24.52 -30.26 -22.34
N ARG A 708 -25.03 -31.47 -22.05
CA ARG A 708 -24.75 -32.67 -22.86
C ARG A 708 -25.13 -32.53 -24.33
N ARG A 709 -26.13 -31.70 -24.65
CA ARG A 709 -26.51 -31.39 -26.04
C ARG A 709 -25.61 -30.33 -26.67
N ALA A 710 -25.06 -29.41 -25.86
CA ALA A 710 -24.18 -28.35 -26.33
C ALA A 710 -22.72 -28.84 -26.50
N THR A 711 -22.24 -29.72 -25.62
CA THR A 711 -20.88 -30.29 -25.63
C THR A 711 -20.86 -31.66 -26.30
N LEU A 712 -19.80 -32.00 -27.04
CA LEU A 712 -19.63 -33.34 -27.66
C LEU A 712 -19.37 -34.48 -26.64
N ASP A 713 -19.29 -34.16 -25.34
CA ASP A 713 -19.06 -35.13 -24.26
C ASP A 713 -20.36 -35.84 -23.83
N ARG A 714 -20.27 -37.15 -23.58
CA ARG A 714 -21.41 -37.97 -23.12
C ARG A 714 -21.67 -37.81 -21.63
N ARG A 715 -20.69 -37.35 -20.84
CA ARG A 715 -20.84 -37.12 -19.39
C ARG A 715 -20.47 -35.69 -19.04
N VAL A 716 -21.30 -35.05 -18.23
CA VAL A 716 -20.96 -33.76 -17.61
C VAL A 716 -19.91 -34.02 -16.54
N ASP A 717 -18.77 -33.37 -16.67
CA ASP A 717 -17.75 -33.27 -15.63
C ASP A 717 -17.65 -31.82 -15.18
N ALA A 718 -18.47 -31.45 -14.19
CA ALA A 718 -18.51 -30.10 -13.65
C ALA A 718 -17.15 -29.68 -13.06
N THR A 719 -16.32 -30.63 -12.59
CA THR A 719 -15.04 -30.31 -11.94
C THR A 719 -14.04 -29.63 -12.87
N ARG A 720 -14.07 -29.96 -14.17
CA ARG A 720 -13.23 -29.33 -15.21
C ARG A 720 -13.54 -27.85 -15.42
N ARG A 721 -14.70 -27.38 -14.97
CA ARG A 721 -15.11 -25.98 -15.08
C ARG A 721 -14.70 -25.15 -13.88
N VAL A 722 -14.27 -25.79 -12.79
CA VAL A 722 -13.69 -25.07 -11.66
C VAL A 722 -12.26 -24.67 -12.05
N PRO A 723 -11.84 -23.41 -11.84
CA PRO A 723 -10.47 -23.01 -12.12
C PRO A 723 -9.45 -23.90 -11.40
N GLU A 724 -8.35 -24.21 -12.07
CA GLU A 724 -7.26 -24.96 -11.45
C GLU A 724 -6.70 -24.24 -10.22
N MET A 725 -6.17 -25.03 -9.29
CA MET A 725 -5.82 -24.61 -7.95
C MET A 725 -4.75 -23.51 -7.87
N THR A 726 -3.87 -23.44 -8.88
CA THR A 726 -2.82 -22.44 -9.03
C THR A 726 -3.35 -21.08 -9.48
N HIS A 727 -4.58 -21.01 -9.98
CA HIS A 727 -5.12 -19.83 -10.67
C HIS A 727 -6.11 -19.01 -9.82
N ALA A 728 -6.47 -19.42 -8.60
CA ALA A 728 -7.36 -18.64 -7.73
C ALA A 728 -7.10 -18.87 -6.24
N ALA A 729 -7.55 -17.93 -5.41
CA ALA A 729 -7.48 -17.98 -3.94
C ALA A 729 -8.54 -18.90 -3.31
N ALA A 730 -8.34 -19.34 -2.06
CA ALA A 730 -9.17 -20.37 -1.43
C ALA A 730 -10.62 -19.93 -1.28
N TRP A 731 -10.81 -18.64 -0.98
CA TRP A 731 -12.12 -18.01 -0.87
C TRP A 731 -12.94 -18.05 -2.17
N LYS A 732 -12.29 -18.15 -3.33
CA LYS A 732 -12.95 -18.22 -4.64
C LYS A 732 -13.17 -19.67 -5.06
N LEU A 733 -12.17 -20.53 -4.87
CA LEU A 733 -12.27 -21.94 -5.27
C LEU A 733 -13.35 -22.71 -4.51
N MET A 734 -13.46 -22.54 -3.18
CA MET A 734 -14.38 -23.36 -2.40
C MET A 734 -15.86 -23.11 -2.77
N PRO A 735 -16.34 -21.86 -2.92
CA PRO A 735 -17.68 -21.61 -3.43
C PRO A 735 -17.89 -22.17 -4.84
N LEU A 736 -16.97 -21.97 -5.79
CA LEU A 736 -17.12 -22.47 -7.17
C LEU A 736 -17.18 -24.01 -7.20
N ALA A 737 -16.34 -24.68 -6.41
CA ALA A 737 -16.35 -26.14 -6.31
C ALA A 737 -17.66 -26.68 -5.71
N ARG A 738 -18.29 -25.95 -4.77
CA ARG A 738 -19.61 -26.31 -4.24
C ARG A 738 -20.73 -26.10 -5.26
N PHE A 739 -20.70 -25.01 -6.03
CA PHE A 739 -21.62 -24.84 -7.16
C PHE A 739 -21.46 -25.96 -8.19
N ALA A 740 -20.22 -26.36 -8.49
CA ALA A 740 -19.92 -27.49 -9.36
C ALA A 740 -20.47 -28.82 -8.82
N GLU A 741 -20.32 -29.09 -7.52
CA GLU A 741 -20.85 -30.30 -6.89
C GLU A 741 -22.38 -30.37 -6.95
N VAL A 742 -23.06 -29.25 -6.70
CA VAL A 742 -24.53 -29.15 -6.79
C VAL A 742 -24.98 -29.28 -8.24
N TYR A 743 -24.30 -28.64 -9.19
CA TYR A 743 -24.60 -28.78 -10.61
C TYR A 743 -24.41 -30.21 -11.11
N GLN A 744 -23.34 -30.90 -10.68
CA GLN A 744 -23.15 -32.32 -10.95
C GLN A 744 -24.28 -33.15 -10.35
N ALA A 745 -24.69 -32.88 -9.09
CA ALA A 745 -25.80 -33.58 -8.45
C ALA A 745 -27.14 -33.36 -9.19
N GLN A 746 -27.38 -32.17 -9.72
CA GLN A 746 -28.54 -31.84 -10.55
C GLN A 746 -28.55 -32.63 -11.85
N THR A 747 -27.46 -32.64 -12.60
CA THR A 747 -27.37 -33.35 -13.89
C THR A 747 -27.48 -34.87 -13.76
N GLU A 748 -27.09 -35.42 -12.60
CA GLU A 748 -27.19 -36.83 -12.24
C GLU A 748 -28.51 -37.20 -11.53
N GLY A 749 -29.40 -36.23 -11.29
CA GLY A 749 -30.71 -36.48 -10.66
C GLY A 749 -30.64 -36.89 -9.19
N ARG A 750 -29.61 -36.47 -8.47
CA ARG A 750 -29.28 -36.86 -7.08
C ARG A 750 -29.19 -35.67 -6.12
N MET A 751 -30.00 -34.64 -6.38
CA MET A 751 -30.05 -33.43 -5.56
C MET A 751 -30.55 -33.73 -4.14
N PRO A 752 -29.90 -33.22 -3.08
CA PRO A 752 -30.41 -33.32 -1.73
C PRO A 752 -31.59 -32.35 -1.48
N PRO A 753 -32.35 -32.50 -0.37
CA PRO A 753 -33.46 -31.60 -0.05
C PRO A 753 -33.02 -30.18 0.37
N TYR A 754 -31.80 -30.02 0.88
CA TYR A 754 -31.16 -28.75 1.25
C TYR A 754 -29.67 -28.98 1.51
N LEU A 755 -28.84 -27.96 1.73
CA LEU A 755 -27.41 -28.13 2.00
C LEU A 755 -27.09 -28.25 3.50
N LEU A 756 -26.14 -29.10 3.84
CA LEU A 756 -25.60 -29.28 5.19
C LEU A 756 -24.74 -28.09 5.62
N ALA A 757 -23.96 -27.48 4.72
CA ALA A 757 -23.01 -26.42 5.06
C ALA A 757 -23.59 -25.02 5.17
N THR A 758 -24.90 -24.84 4.96
CA THR A 758 -25.57 -23.54 5.04
C THR A 758 -25.39 -22.96 6.46
N PRO A 759 -24.69 -21.81 6.63
CA PRO A 759 -24.34 -21.30 7.95
C PRO A 759 -25.57 -20.95 8.80
N THR A 760 -25.43 -21.01 10.13
CA THR A 760 -26.43 -20.49 11.08
C THR A 760 -26.15 -19.04 11.48
N HIS A 761 -24.90 -18.58 11.32
CA HIS A 761 -24.46 -17.21 11.63
C HIS A 761 -23.84 -16.51 10.43
N ALA A 762 -24.01 -15.19 10.36
CA ALA A 762 -23.58 -14.36 9.24
C ALA A 762 -22.05 -14.19 9.13
N ASN A 763 -21.28 -14.75 10.06
CA ASN A 763 -19.83 -14.89 9.96
C ASN A 763 -19.39 -16.25 9.36
N GLY A 764 -20.33 -17.07 8.92
CA GLY A 764 -20.05 -18.37 8.28
C GLY A 764 -20.11 -19.56 9.24
N LEU A 765 -20.32 -19.37 10.55
CA LEU A 765 -20.41 -20.46 11.51
C LEU A 765 -21.69 -21.28 11.36
N LEU A 766 -21.58 -22.56 11.69
CA LEU A 766 -22.65 -23.54 11.73
C LEU A 766 -22.74 -24.15 13.14
N ASP A 767 -23.90 -24.02 13.78
CA ASP A 767 -24.18 -24.66 15.06
C ASP A 767 -24.22 -26.19 14.90
N ALA A 768 -23.58 -26.91 15.83
CA ALA A 768 -23.49 -28.37 15.79
C ALA A 768 -24.87 -29.04 15.85
N ASP A 769 -25.78 -28.53 16.68
CA ASP A 769 -27.15 -29.03 16.80
C ASP A 769 -27.88 -29.03 15.45
N VAL A 770 -27.75 -27.93 14.69
CA VAL A 770 -28.39 -27.76 13.38
C VAL A 770 -27.80 -28.72 12.34
N LEU A 771 -26.48 -28.96 12.36
CA LEU A 771 -25.86 -29.94 11.45
C LEU A 771 -26.34 -31.37 11.75
N VAL A 772 -26.46 -31.72 13.03
CA VAL A 772 -26.93 -33.04 13.46
C VAL A 772 -28.40 -33.26 13.10
N GLU A 773 -29.25 -32.26 13.28
CA GLU A 773 -30.66 -32.28 12.86
C GLU A 773 -30.78 -32.52 11.34
N ARG A 774 -30.04 -31.74 10.54
CA ARG A 774 -29.99 -31.89 9.08
C ARG A 774 -29.56 -33.29 8.64
N LEU A 775 -28.58 -33.87 9.32
CA LEU A 775 -28.10 -35.23 9.04
C LEU A 775 -29.10 -36.31 9.44
N ALA A 776 -29.82 -36.13 10.55
CA ALA A 776 -30.86 -37.06 10.97
C ALA A 776 -31.99 -37.14 9.92
N GLU A 777 -32.39 -35.99 9.38
CA GLU A 777 -33.36 -35.93 8.28
C GLU A 777 -32.83 -36.59 7.01
N TYR A 778 -31.57 -36.34 6.63
CA TYR A 778 -30.93 -37.03 5.49
C TYR A 778 -30.96 -38.55 5.65
N GLU A 779 -30.62 -39.08 6.84
CA GLU A 779 -30.67 -40.52 7.11
C GLU A 779 -32.09 -41.07 7.02
N SER A 780 -33.08 -40.34 7.56
CA SER A 780 -34.48 -40.73 7.47
C SER A 780 -35.00 -40.77 6.03
N ALA A 781 -34.48 -39.90 5.16
CA ALA A 781 -34.82 -39.81 3.74
C ALA A 781 -33.95 -40.71 2.84
N GLY A 782 -32.95 -41.43 3.38
CA GLY A 782 -32.01 -42.24 2.61
C GLY A 782 -31.10 -41.43 1.68
N VAL A 783 -30.88 -40.14 1.97
CA VAL A 783 -30.07 -39.21 1.15
C VAL A 783 -28.60 -39.30 1.55
N THR A 784 -27.72 -39.48 0.56
CA THR A 784 -26.27 -39.44 0.79
C THR A 784 -25.76 -38.01 0.74
N ALA A 785 -24.98 -37.60 1.75
CA ALA A 785 -24.39 -36.27 1.82
C ALA A 785 -23.43 -36.02 0.65
N LEU A 786 -23.51 -34.81 0.08
CA LEU A 786 -22.55 -34.36 -0.91
C LEU A 786 -21.16 -34.17 -0.24
N PRO A 787 -20.07 -34.73 -0.79
CA PRO A 787 -18.75 -34.71 -0.16
C PRO A 787 -18.20 -33.32 0.19
N LEU A 788 -18.21 -32.36 -0.74
CA LEU A 788 -17.69 -31.00 -0.52
C LEU A 788 -18.61 -30.18 0.39
N ASP A 789 -19.91 -30.40 0.32
CA ASP A 789 -20.86 -29.79 1.25
C ASP A 789 -20.65 -30.30 2.69
N LEU A 790 -20.51 -31.62 2.90
CA LEU A 790 -20.18 -32.16 4.22
C LEU A 790 -18.82 -31.63 4.73
N ARG A 791 -17.83 -31.57 3.84
CA ARG A 791 -16.51 -31.01 4.13
C ARG A 791 -16.62 -29.55 4.58
N GLN A 792 -17.38 -28.71 3.86
CA GLN A 792 -17.60 -27.32 4.23
C GLN A 792 -18.36 -27.19 5.56
N ALA A 793 -19.33 -28.07 5.82
CA ALA A 793 -20.06 -28.10 7.08
C ALA A 793 -19.12 -28.35 8.27
N LEU A 794 -18.15 -29.27 8.14
CA LEU A 794 -17.14 -29.54 9.17
C LEU A 794 -16.20 -28.35 9.42
N LEU A 795 -15.81 -27.60 8.38
CA LEU A 795 -14.97 -26.40 8.50
C LEU A 795 -15.71 -25.21 9.14
N ARG A 796 -17.03 -25.16 8.98
CA ARG A 796 -17.90 -24.12 9.55
C ARG A 796 -18.41 -24.43 10.94
N MET A 797 -18.32 -25.69 11.36
CA MET A 797 -18.89 -26.14 12.63
C MET A 797 -18.24 -25.42 13.82
N ARG A 798 -19.08 -24.83 14.68
CA ARG A 798 -18.64 -24.19 15.92
C ARG A 798 -17.82 -25.15 16.80
N ARG A 799 -16.91 -24.58 17.58
CA ARG A 799 -16.09 -25.35 18.54
C ARG A 799 -16.79 -25.57 19.88
N THR A 800 -17.70 -24.66 20.24
CA THR A 800 -18.59 -24.83 21.39
C THR A 800 -19.70 -25.81 21.02
N VAL A 801 -19.74 -26.95 21.71
CA VAL A 801 -20.66 -28.06 21.42
C VAL A 801 -21.51 -28.32 22.66
N THR A 802 -22.80 -28.57 22.46
CA THR A 802 -23.74 -28.95 23.53
C THR A 802 -23.71 -30.46 23.75
N ASP A 803 -23.93 -30.91 24.99
CA ASP A 803 -24.03 -32.35 25.27
C ASP A 803 -25.20 -33.01 24.50
N GLU A 804 -26.23 -32.23 24.15
CA GLU A 804 -27.36 -32.70 23.37
C GLU A 804 -26.96 -32.97 21.90
N ALA A 805 -26.21 -32.08 21.26
CA ALA A 805 -25.66 -32.32 19.92
C ALA A 805 -24.88 -33.63 19.87
N VAL A 806 -24.04 -33.89 20.88
CA VAL A 806 -23.23 -35.12 20.97
C VAL A 806 -24.13 -36.35 21.10
N ARG A 807 -25.13 -36.31 21.99
CA ARG A 807 -26.09 -37.41 22.19
C ARG A 807 -26.89 -37.72 20.93
N GLN A 808 -27.37 -36.69 20.21
CA GLN A 808 -28.12 -36.88 18.99
C GLN A 808 -27.23 -37.40 17.85
N ALA A 809 -26.00 -36.87 17.72
CA ALA A 809 -25.04 -37.35 16.74
C ALA A 809 -24.67 -38.83 16.94
N ALA A 810 -24.64 -39.31 18.20
CA ALA A 810 -24.35 -40.71 18.52
C ALA A 810 -25.41 -41.69 18.00
N ARG A 811 -26.63 -41.20 17.70
CA ARG A 811 -27.73 -42.01 17.16
C ARG A 811 -27.66 -42.17 15.64
N LEU A 812 -26.86 -41.34 14.97
CA LEU A 812 -26.70 -41.36 13.52
C LEU A 812 -25.87 -42.58 13.08
N THR A 813 -26.36 -43.31 12.09
CA THR A 813 -25.77 -44.57 11.63
C THR A 813 -25.15 -44.48 10.24
N GLY A 814 -25.32 -43.36 9.55
CA GLY A 814 -24.73 -43.09 8.24
C GLY A 814 -23.25 -42.71 8.33
N PRO A 815 -22.49 -42.84 7.23
CA PRO A 815 -21.08 -42.44 7.19
C PRO A 815 -20.83 -40.98 7.58
N ALA A 816 -21.68 -40.07 7.10
CA ALA A 816 -21.61 -38.64 7.42
C ALA A 816 -21.91 -38.37 8.90
N GLY A 817 -22.96 -39.00 9.44
CA GLY A 817 -23.33 -38.91 10.86
C GLY A 817 -22.22 -39.40 11.79
N ARG A 818 -21.62 -40.56 11.49
CA ARG A 818 -20.45 -41.07 12.24
C ARG A 818 -19.26 -40.11 12.18
N ARG A 819 -18.99 -39.51 11.02
CA ARG A 819 -17.89 -38.53 10.86
C ARG A 819 -18.14 -37.29 11.73
N VAL A 820 -19.36 -36.75 11.73
CA VAL A 820 -19.73 -35.62 12.59
C VAL A 820 -19.66 -36.01 14.07
N HIS A 821 -20.19 -37.16 14.48
CA HIS A 821 -20.11 -37.63 15.86
C HIS A 821 -18.65 -37.76 16.34
N ARG A 822 -17.76 -38.32 15.52
CA ARG A 822 -16.31 -38.35 15.81
C ARG A 822 -15.75 -36.94 15.94
N TRP A 823 -16.12 -36.02 15.07
CA TRP A 823 -15.66 -34.62 15.11
C TRP A 823 -16.13 -33.83 16.34
N LEU A 824 -17.22 -34.25 16.98
CA LEU A 824 -17.76 -33.66 18.21
C LEU A 824 -17.14 -34.27 19.48
N THR A 825 -16.71 -35.54 19.44
CA THR A 825 -16.23 -36.28 20.62
C THR A 825 -14.71 -36.42 20.68
N ASP A 826 -14.07 -36.59 19.52
CA ASP A 826 -12.64 -36.81 19.35
C ASP A 826 -12.16 -36.01 18.12
N ARG A 827 -12.21 -34.68 18.25
CA ARG A 827 -11.82 -33.77 17.15
C ARG A 827 -10.31 -33.93 16.89
N PRO A 828 -9.89 -34.12 15.62
CA PRO A 828 -8.46 -34.14 15.28
C PRO A 828 -7.74 -32.85 15.71
N ALA A 829 -6.45 -32.96 15.99
CA ALA A 829 -5.62 -31.79 16.29
C ALA A 829 -5.64 -30.80 15.11
N ASP A 830 -5.81 -29.51 15.40
CA ASP A 830 -5.82 -28.46 14.39
C ASP A 830 -4.48 -28.40 13.63
N PRO A 831 -4.47 -27.99 12.35
CA PRO A 831 -3.24 -27.85 11.59
C PRO A 831 -2.27 -26.86 12.25
N GLU A 832 -1.00 -27.24 12.34
CA GLU A 832 0.07 -26.36 12.80
C GLU A 832 0.47 -25.41 11.66
N VAL A 833 0.62 -24.13 12.00
CA VAL A 833 1.05 -23.08 11.07
C VAL A 833 2.49 -22.70 11.38
N VAL A 834 3.34 -22.75 10.37
CA VAL A 834 4.72 -22.25 10.45
C VAL A 834 4.88 -21.08 9.48
N LEU A 835 5.25 -19.91 10.00
CA LEU A 835 5.52 -18.74 9.18
C LEU A 835 6.98 -18.68 8.77
N ARG A 836 7.23 -18.48 7.48
CA ARG A 836 8.57 -18.30 6.91
C ARG A 836 8.68 -16.91 6.32
N TRP A 837 9.80 -16.25 6.61
CA TRP A 837 10.10 -14.92 6.10
C TRP A 837 11.06 -15.07 4.92
N GLU A 838 10.60 -14.70 3.74
CA GLU A 838 11.34 -14.83 2.49
C GLU A 838 11.52 -13.45 1.86
N THR A 839 12.58 -13.31 1.06
CA THR A 839 12.82 -12.11 0.26
C THR A 839 12.91 -12.52 -1.20
N TYR A 840 12.05 -11.95 -2.04
CA TYR A 840 12.00 -12.23 -3.48
C TYR A 840 12.06 -10.91 -4.24
N GLN A 841 13.12 -10.66 -5.02
CA GLN A 841 13.32 -9.39 -5.74
C GLN A 841 13.12 -8.16 -4.82
N ASP A 842 13.82 -8.16 -3.67
CA ASP A 842 13.71 -7.16 -2.60
C ASP A 842 12.33 -7.04 -1.92
N ASP A 843 11.38 -7.92 -2.26
CA ASP A 843 10.05 -7.99 -1.66
C ASP A 843 10.05 -8.89 -0.43
N THR A 844 9.69 -8.36 0.74
CA THR A 844 9.55 -9.18 1.95
C THR A 844 8.20 -9.89 1.95
N ARG A 845 8.21 -11.21 1.86
CA ARG A 845 7.03 -12.08 1.89
C ARG A 845 7.01 -12.96 3.12
N ILE A 846 5.80 -13.24 3.62
CA ILE A 846 5.60 -14.13 4.76
C ILE A 846 4.79 -15.33 4.25
N THR A 847 5.48 -16.40 3.92
CA THR A 847 4.85 -17.65 3.46
C THR A 847 4.40 -18.47 4.68
N SER A 848 3.35 -19.26 4.49
CA SER A 848 2.77 -20.10 5.53
C SER A 848 2.82 -21.55 5.10
N GLU A 849 3.46 -22.36 5.93
CA GLU A 849 3.48 -23.81 5.82
C GLU A 849 2.46 -24.39 6.79
N PHE A 850 1.67 -25.37 6.33
CA PHE A 850 0.63 -26.00 7.11
C PHE A 850 0.96 -27.48 7.32
N VAL A 851 1.15 -27.89 8.56
CA VAL A 851 1.38 -29.29 8.93
C VAL A 851 0.08 -29.84 9.50
N SER A 852 -0.50 -30.84 8.86
CA SER A 852 -1.81 -31.40 9.24
C SER A 852 -1.77 -32.93 9.34
N GLY A 853 -2.56 -33.46 10.28
CA GLY A 853 -2.83 -34.89 10.36
C GLY A 853 -3.70 -35.39 9.18
N PRO A 854 -3.83 -36.71 8.98
CA PRO A 854 -4.48 -37.27 7.80
C PRO A 854 -5.93 -36.82 7.61
N GLU A 855 -6.69 -36.65 8.69
CA GLU A 855 -8.08 -36.17 8.62
C GLU A 855 -8.18 -34.73 8.11
N TYR A 856 -7.29 -33.84 8.54
CA TYR A 856 -7.24 -32.47 8.04
C TYR A 856 -6.60 -32.41 6.65
N ALA A 857 -5.64 -33.27 6.31
CA ALA A 857 -5.10 -33.37 4.97
C ALA A 857 -6.19 -33.75 3.94
N GLU A 858 -7.10 -34.67 4.30
CA GLU A 858 -8.28 -34.99 3.49
C GLU A 858 -9.25 -33.80 3.39
N LEU A 859 -9.46 -33.05 4.48
CA LEU A 859 -10.38 -31.92 4.53
C LEU A 859 -9.83 -30.60 4.00
N LEU A 860 -8.52 -30.45 3.83
CA LEU A 860 -7.88 -29.15 3.59
C LEU A 860 -6.68 -29.20 2.66
N GLY A 861 -6.11 -30.37 2.32
CA GLY A 861 -4.81 -30.47 1.67
C GLY A 861 -4.69 -29.66 0.37
N ASP A 862 -5.70 -29.76 -0.48
CA ASP A 862 -5.89 -28.96 -1.68
C ASP A 862 -6.10 -27.46 -1.33
N LEU A 863 -6.94 -27.14 -0.35
CA LEU A 863 -7.17 -25.75 0.07
C LEU A 863 -5.91 -25.08 0.64
N LEU A 864 -4.99 -25.81 1.27
CA LEU A 864 -3.79 -25.31 1.96
C LEU A 864 -2.55 -25.15 1.08
N VAL A 865 -2.61 -25.54 -0.20
CA VAL A 865 -1.51 -25.31 -1.14
C VAL A 865 -1.14 -23.81 -1.17
N PRO A 866 0.15 -23.43 -1.03
CA PRO A 866 0.61 -22.03 -1.09
C PRO A 866 0.19 -21.34 -2.38
N ARG A 867 -0.22 -20.06 -2.32
CA ARG A 867 -0.78 -19.34 -3.49
C ARG A 867 -0.14 -17.97 -3.67
N MET A 868 0.09 -17.61 -4.93
CA MET A 868 0.59 -16.30 -5.36
C MET A 868 -0.60 -15.34 -5.68
N HIS A 869 -1.64 -15.31 -4.85
CA HIS A 869 -2.87 -14.54 -5.10
C HIS A 869 -3.36 -13.79 -3.87
N GLU A 870 -4.19 -12.76 -4.09
CA GLU A 870 -4.83 -12.00 -3.01
C GLU A 870 -5.86 -12.85 -2.24
N GLU A 871 -5.64 -13.01 -0.94
CA GLU A 871 -6.57 -13.68 -0.02
C GLU A 871 -7.34 -12.61 0.77
N TYR A 872 -8.61 -12.41 0.40
CA TYR A 872 -9.51 -11.50 1.10
C TYR A 872 -9.95 -12.13 2.43
N CYS A 873 -9.40 -11.65 3.54
CA CYS A 873 -9.58 -12.24 4.88
C CYS A 873 -11.04 -12.58 5.23
N GLU A 874 -11.98 -11.67 4.98
CA GLU A 874 -13.41 -11.90 5.24
C GLU A 874 -13.97 -13.13 4.52
N ARG A 875 -13.56 -13.35 3.27
CA ARG A 875 -14.07 -14.44 2.45
C ARG A 875 -13.33 -15.73 2.72
N THR A 876 -12.04 -15.64 2.99
CA THR A 876 -11.23 -16.76 3.47
C THR A 876 -11.80 -17.26 4.82
N LEU A 877 -12.26 -16.37 5.69
CA LEU A 877 -13.01 -16.72 6.92
C LEU A 877 -14.35 -17.40 6.64
N ALA A 878 -15.08 -17.04 5.58
CA ALA A 878 -16.33 -17.73 5.23
C ALA A 878 -16.13 -19.21 4.84
N VAL A 879 -14.90 -19.57 4.42
CA VAL A 879 -14.47 -20.95 4.19
C VAL A 879 -13.96 -21.59 5.48
N PHE A 880 -13.13 -20.88 6.24
CA PHE A 880 -12.48 -21.34 7.46
C PHE A 880 -13.13 -20.80 8.74
N ALA A 881 -14.47 -20.78 8.83
CA ALA A 881 -15.17 -20.04 9.88
C ALA A 881 -14.85 -20.54 11.30
N GLY A 882 -14.60 -21.85 11.45
CA GLY A 882 -14.14 -22.48 12.70
C GLY A 882 -12.61 -22.50 12.90
N HIS A 883 -11.86 -21.88 11.99
CA HIS A 883 -10.40 -21.99 11.87
C HIS A 883 -9.74 -20.64 11.57
N ARG A 884 -9.99 -19.62 12.42
CA ARG A 884 -9.45 -18.26 12.24
C ARG A 884 -7.94 -18.21 11.92
N GLU A 885 -7.15 -19.10 12.53
CA GLU A 885 -5.69 -19.12 12.35
C GLU A 885 -5.31 -19.43 10.91
N LEU A 886 -6.04 -20.33 10.23
CA LEU A 886 -5.77 -20.64 8.82
C LEU A 886 -6.04 -19.43 7.93
N ALA A 887 -7.12 -18.69 8.21
CA ALA A 887 -7.40 -17.45 7.49
C ALA A 887 -6.33 -16.38 7.75
N ALA A 888 -5.93 -16.20 9.02
CA ALA A 888 -4.88 -15.25 9.39
C ALA A 888 -3.54 -15.58 8.73
N ALA A 889 -3.12 -16.85 8.77
CA ALA A 889 -1.90 -17.35 8.17
C ALA A 889 -1.85 -17.13 6.65
N ARG A 890 -2.99 -17.16 5.96
CA ARG A 890 -3.03 -16.83 4.52
C ARG A 890 -2.94 -15.34 4.27
N SER A 891 -3.57 -14.53 5.12
CA SER A 891 -3.57 -13.07 4.96
C SER A 891 -2.22 -12.40 5.27
N VAL A 892 -1.32 -13.03 6.03
CA VAL A 892 0.01 -12.45 6.29
C VAL A 892 0.93 -12.39 5.06
N TYR A 893 0.64 -13.16 4.00
CA TYR A 893 1.45 -13.20 2.79
C TYR A 893 1.68 -11.81 2.18
N THR A 894 0.63 -11.00 2.10
CA THR A 894 0.71 -9.66 1.50
C THR A 894 1.14 -8.58 2.49
N LEU A 895 1.20 -8.87 3.80
CA LEU A 895 1.37 -7.88 4.89
C LEU A 895 2.58 -6.95 4.71
N LYS A 896 3.73 -7.50 4.31
CA LYS A 896 5.00 -6.77 4.20
C LYS A 896 5.48 -6.55 2.78
N SER A 897 4.72 -7.02 1.80
CA SER A 897 5.09 -6.86 0.40
C SER A 897 5.04 -5.39 -0.02
N PHE A 898 5.89 -4.94 -0.94
CA PHE A 898 5.78 -3.60 -1.54
C PHE A 898 4.85 -3.58 -2.77
N TRP A 899 4.49 -4.75 -3.30
CA TRP A 899 3.56 -4.87 -4.42
C TRP A 899 2.18 -4.32 -4.04
N PRO A 900 1.43 -3.75 -5.00
CA PRO A 900 0.12 -3.14 -4.79
C PRO A 900 -1.00 -4.17 -4.56
N LEU A 901 -0.70 -5.23 -3.81
CA LEU A 901 -1.64 -6.26 -3.39
C LEU A 901 -2.46 -5.78 -2.19
N VAL A 902 -3.68 -6.29 -2.08
CA VAL A 902 -4.55 -6.06 -0.91
C VAL A 902 -3.84 -6.50 0.37
N LYS A 903 -3.56 -5.52 1.25
CA LYS A 903 -2.97 -5.73 2.57
C LYS A 903 -4.08 -6.07 3.58
N PRO A 904 -3.83 -7.00 4.52
CA PRO A 904 -4.75 -7.21 5.64
C PRO A 904 -4.92 -5.89 6.42
N SER A 905 -6.17 -5.48 6.59
CA SER A 905 -6.52 -4.23 7.26
C SER A 905 -6.86 -4.45 8.73
N SER A 906 -6.97 -3.36 9.50
CA SER A 906 -7.47 -3.44 10.88
C SER A 906 -8.91 -3.95 10.98
N ARG A 907 -9.72 -3.76 9.92
CA ARG A 907 -11.07 -4.35 9.81
C ARG A 907 -10.99 -5.88 9.72
N ASP A 908 -9.98 -6.41 9.03
CA ASP A 908 -9.75 -7.85 8.92
C ASP A 908 -9.28 -8.44 10.24
N LEU A 909 -8.38 -7.75 10.96
CA LEU A 909 -8.00 -8.14 12.33
C LEU A 909 -9.22 -8.20 13.26
N LYS A 910 -10.13 -7.21 13.19
CA LYS A 910 -11.37 -7.23 13.97
C LYS A 910 -12.21 -8.48 13.63
N ARG A 911 -12.40 -8.78 12.34
CA ARG A 911 -13.14 -9.99 11.91
C ARG A 911 -12.49 -11.28 12.41
N LEU A 912 -11.16 -11.40 12.36
CA LEU A 912 -10.43 -12.55 12.88
C LEU A 912 -10.58 -12.70 14.40
N ALA A 913 -10.63 -11.58 15.14
CA ALA A 913 -10.91 -11.61 16.57
C ALA A 913 -12.32 -12.13 16.87
N PHE A 914 -13.33 -11.71 16.09
CA PHE A 914 -14.72 -12.17 16.23
C PHE A 914 -15.03 -13.54 15.61
N ALA A 915 -14.12 -14.11 14.82
CA ALA A 915 -14.26 -15.46 14.26
C ALA A 915 -14.12 -16.54 15.35
N ASP A 916 -14.51 -17.78 15.08
CA ASP A 916 -14.25 -18.92 15.97
C ASP A 916 -12.92 -19.61 15.59
N GLY A 917 -12.38 -20.44 16.46
CA GLY A 917 -11.15 -21.19 16.21
C GLY A 917 -9.97 -20.83 17.11
N PRO A 918 -8.90 -21.64 17.09
CA PRO A 918 -7.67 -21.33 17.82
C PRO A 918 -6.94 -20.13 17.20
N GLY A 919 -6.19 -19.39 18.01
CA GLY A 919 -5.20 -18.44 17.53
C GLY A 919 -3.81 -19.07 17.45
N GLY A 920 -3.01 -18.68 16.47
CA GLY A 920 -1.64 -19.15 16.29
C GLY A 920 -0.72 -18.06 15.72
N PRO A 921 0.40 -18.43 15.07
CA PRO A 921 1.41 -17.50 14.57
C PRO A 921 0.90 -16.45 13.58
N GLY A 922 -0.02 -16.79 12.67
CA GLY A 922 -0.61 -15.87 11.70
C GLY A 922 -1.43 -14.77 12.38
N LEU A 923 -2.33 -15.16 13.29
CA LEU A 923 -3.12 -14.19 14.05
C LEU A 923 -2.23 -13.35 14.98
N ALA A 924 -1.27 -13.99 15.63
CA ALA A 924 -0.26 -13.33 16.47
C ALA A 924 0.51 -12.26 15.69
N LEU A 925 0.94 -12.54 14.46
CA LEU A 925 1.69 -11.58 13.65
C LEU A 925 0.85 -10.38 13.20
N LEU A 926 -0.41 -10.61 12.77
CA LEU A 926 -1.33 -9.52 12.41
C LEU A 926 -1.63 -8.64 13.62
N LEU A 927 -1.88 -9.24 14.78
CA LEU A 927 -2.13 -8.51 16.01
C LEU A 927 -0.88 -7.73 16.46
N ALA A 928 0.30 -8.35 16.42
CA ALA A 928 1.58 -7.68 16.71
C ALA A 928 1.79 -6.48 15.79
N HIS A 929 1.49 -6.61 14.50
CA HIS A 929 1.62 -5.53 13.53
C HIS A 929 0.78 -4.32 13.92
N HIS A 930 -0.48 -4.52 14.28
CA HIS A 930 -1.39 -3.43 14.66
C HIS A 930 -1.17 -2.88 16.07
N LEU A 931 -0.53 -3.64 16.98
CA LEU A 931 -0.09 -3.10 18.27
C LEU A 931 1.05 -2.08 18.13
N LEU A 932 1.78 -2.10 17.00
CA LEU A 932 2.80 -1.09 16.67
C LEU A 932 2.22 0.24 16.19
N ASP A 933 0.89 0.36 16.09
CA ASP A 933 0.18 1.62 15.84
C ASP A 933 -0.09 2.41 17.14
N GLY A 934 0.07 1.76 18.31
CA GLY A 934 -0.03 2.39 19.63
C GLY A 934 -1.35 2.14 20.37
N PRO A 935 -1.54 2.75 21.55
CA PRO A 935 -2.70 2.52 22.40
C PRO A 935 -4.02 3.02 21.76
N ASP A 936 -3.96 4.11 21.00
CA ASP A 936 -5.10 4.64 20.24
C ASP A 936 -5.29 3.94 18.88
N GLY A 937 -4.42 2.98 18.56
CA GLY A 937 -4.48 2.18 17.34
C GLY A 937 -5.57 1.10 17.39
N ASP A 938 -5.74 0.41 16.27
CA ASP A 938 -6.79 -0.59 16.13
C ASP A 938 -6.46 -1.96 16.76
N GLY A 939 -5.27 -2.15 17.34
CA GLY A 939 -4.81 -3.44 17.88
C GLY A 939 -5.35 -3.81 19.26
N VAL A 940 -5.61 -2.83 20.14
CA VAL A 940 -5.98 -3.09 21.55
C VAL A 940 -7.35 -3.76 21.66
N ARG A 941 -8.36 -3.30 20.91
CA ARG A 941 -9.72 -3.86 20.98
C ARG A 941 -9.79 -5.33 20.53
N PRO A 942 -9.21 -5.74 19.39
CA PRO A 942 -9.07 -7.15 19.01
C PRO A 942 -8.38 -8.00 20.08
N LEU A 943 -7.32 -7.48 20.72
CA LEU A 943 -6.64 -8.18 21.81
C LEU A 943 -7.58 -8.44 22.99
N LEU A 944 -8.32 -7.42 23.44
CA LEU A 944 -9.29 -7.56 24.54
C LEU A 944 -10.38 -8.59 24.23
N HIS A 945 -10.86 -8.62 22.98
CA HIS A 945 -11.87 -9.60 22.56
C HIS A 945 -11.31 -11.03 22.52
N LEU A 946 -10.09 -11.20 22.02
CA LEU A 946 -9.39 -12.49 22.03
C LEU A 946 -9.08 -12.96 23.46
N ALA A 947 -8.74 -12.04 24.36
CA ALA A 947 -8.57 -12.32 25.78
C ALA A 947 -9.90 -12.79 26.41
N ALA A 948 -10.99 -12.05 26.16
CA ALA A 948 -12.32 -12.37 26.70
C ALA A 948 -12.87 -13.71 26.19
N SER A 949 -12.58 -14.08 24.94
CA SER A 949 -12.99 -15.35 24.33
C SER A 949 -12.05 -16.51 24.64
N GLY A 950 -10.91 -16.28 25.31
CA GLY A 950 -9.87 -17.28 25.55
C GLY A 950 -9.11 -17.72 24.28
N GLY A 951 -9.26 -16.98 23.18
CA GLY A 951 -8.64 -17.27 21.88
C GLY A 951 -7.30 -16.59 21.63
N LEU A 952 -6.75 -15.83 22.59
CA LEU A 952 -5.51 -15.09 22.40
C LEU A 952 -4.27 -16.00 22.49
N PRO A 953 -3.44 -16.09 21.42
CA PRO A 953 -2.16 -16.79 21.48
C PRO A 953 -1.08 -15.91 22.13
N GLY A 954 -1.20 -15.64 23.44
CA GLY A 954 -0.40 -14.64 24.16
C GLY A 954 1.12 -14.79 23.98
N THR A 955 1.68 -15.97 24.28
CA THR A 955 3.12 -16.22 24.15
C THR A 955 3.60 -16.08 22.70
N GLU A 956 2.83 -16.58 21.73
CA GLU A 956 3.20 -16.48 20.31
C GLU A 956 3.11 -15.04 19.80
N LEU A 957 2.12 -14.26 20.24
CA LEU A 957 2.03 -12.82 20.01
C LEU A 957 3.31 -12.09 20.48
N GLY A 958 3.83 -12.46 21.65
CA GLY A 958 5.10 -11.94 22.15
C GLY A 958 6.29 -12.24 21.22
N ARG A 959 6.37 -13.47 20.70
CA ARG A 959 7.43 -13.88 19.76
C ARG A 959 7.33 -13.14 18.43
N GLN A 960 6.14 -13.05 17.84
CA GLN A 960 5.94 -12.34 16.57
C GLN A 960 6.19 -10.83 16.72
N LEU A 961 5.83 -10.24 17.86
CA LEU A 961 6.17 -8.86 18.19
C LEU A 961 7.70 -8.67 18.26
N ALA A 962 8.44 -9.62 18.85
CA ALA A 962 9.91 -9.58 18.85
C ALA A 962 10.49 -9.59 17.43
N VAL A 963 9.95 -10.43 16.54
CA VAL A 963 10.37 -10.51 15.13
C VAL A 963 10.17 -9.16 14.43
N LEU A 964 8.99 -8.53 14.60
CA LEU A 964 8.71 -7.23 14.01
C LEU A 964 9.60 -6.12 14.59
N LEU A 965 9.85 -6.12 15.89
CA LEU A 965 10.71 -5.13 16.53
C LEU A 965 12.17 -5.24 16.09
N LYS A 966 12.69 -6.45 15.85
CA LYS A 966 14.05 -6.65 15.31
C LYS A 966 14.20 -6.19 13.85
N ARG A 967 13.11 -6.24 13.07
CA ARG A 967 13.11 -5.88 11.65
C ARG A 967 12.75 -4.41 11.37
N GLY A 968 12.08 -3.73 12.30
CA GLY A 968 11.66 -2.33 12.14
C GLY A 968 12.65 -1.31 12.71
N GLU A 969 12.53 -0.04 12.29
CA GLU A 969 13.34 1.10 12.79
C GLU A 969 12.99 1.54 14.25
N ASP A 970 12.73 0.58 15.15
CA ASP A 970 12.40 0.73 16.58
C ASP A 970 11.11 1.49 16.95
N ARG A 971 9.98 0.75 17.09
CA ARG A 971 8.77 1.18 17.83
C ARG A 971 8.45 0.46 19.18
N PRO A 972 9.42 0.04 20.02
CA PRO A 972 9.14 -0.64 21.29
C PRO A 972 8.27 0.16 22.28
N SER A 973 8.45 1.48 22.35
CA SER A 973 7.66 2.33 23.26
C SER A 973 6.17 2.34 22.90
N VAL A 974 5.87 2.29 21.61
CA VAL A 974 4.51 2.26 21.08
C VAL A 974 3.83 0.94 21.43
N ALA A 975 4.55 -0.19 21.24
CA ALA A 975 4.07 -1.51 21.65
C ALA A 975 3.82 -1.60 23.16
N ILE A 976 4.76 -1.11 23.97
CA ILE A 976 4.63 -1.09 25.44
C ILE A 976 3.41 -0.26 25.87
N ALA A 977 3.17 0.89 25.24
CA ALA A 977 2.00 1.72 25.53
C ALA A 977 0.69 0.99 25.20
N ALA A 978 0.61 0.33 24.04
CA ALA A 978 -0.56 -0.46 23.64
C ALA A 978 -0.83 -1.65 24.59
N LEU A 979 0.21 -2.39 24.98
CA LEU A 979 0.10 -3.50 25.94
C LEU A 979 -0.25 -3.01 27.35
N SER A 980 0.28 -1.87 27.78
CA SER A 980 -0.08 -1.24 29.05
C SER A 980 -1.56 -0.87 29.08
N GLU A 981 -2.08 -0.34 27.98
CA GLU A 981 -3.49 0.00 27.86
C GLU A 981 -4.39 -1.25 27.88
N ALA A 982 -4.02 -2.29 27.13
CA ALA A 982 -4.72 -3.58 27.19
C ALA A 982 -4.76 -4.15 28.62
N ALA A 983 -3.66 -4.06 29.37
CA ALA A 983 -3.61 -4.52 30.75
C ALA A 983 -4.56 -3.73 31.66
N ARG A 984 -4.60 -2.40 31.53
CA ARG A 984 -5.53 -1.53 32.27
C ARG A 984 -6.98 -1.83 31.98
N LEU A 985 -7.29 -2.17 30.73
CA LEU A 985 -8.62 -2.55 30.27
C LEU A 985 -9.00 -4.01 30.58
N GLY A 986 -8.21 -4.72 31.40
CA GLY A 986 -8.56 -6.01 31.97
C GLY A 986 -7.73 -7.19 31.49
N ALA A 987 -6.97 -7.08 30.39
CA ALA A 987 -6.17 -8.17 29.82
C ALA A 987 -4.78 -8.33 30.46
N HIS A 988 -4.65 -8.01 31.75
CA HIS A 988 -3.37 -7.99 32.47
C HIS A 988 -2.66 -9.37 32.50
N ARG A 989 -3.41 -10.47 32.60
CA ARG A 989 -2.87 -11.84 32.58
C ARG A 989 -2.37 -12.23 31.19
N GLU A 990 -3.13 -11.87 30.17
CA GLU A 990 -2.82 -12.12 28.77
C GLU A 990 -1.62 -11.28 28.33
N VAL A 991 -1.53 -10.02 28.76
CA VAL A 991 -0.36 -9.17 28.54
C VAL A 991 0.89 -9.79 29.18
N TRP A 992 0.78 -10.40 30.37
CA TRP A 992 1.89 -11.14 30.94
C TRP A 992 2.32 -12.32 30.06
N GLN A 993 1.39 -13.09 29.50
CA GLN A 993 1.71 -14.15 28.52
C GLN A 993 2.48 -13.58 27.31
N VAL A 994 2.05 -12.43 26.77
CA VAL A 994 2.78 -11.73 25.70
C VAL A 994 4.21 -11.38 26.11
N VAL A 995 4.40 -10.85 27.32
CA VAL A 995 5.73 -10.54 27.86
C VAL A 995 6.59 -11.80 27.99
N THR A 996 6.03 -12.93 28.42
CA THR A 996 6.78 -14.20 28.52
C THR A 996 7.28 -14.73 27.17
N GLY A 997 6.57 -14.44 26.07
CA GLY A 997 7.03 -14.75 24.71
C GLY A 997 8.01 -13.72 24.15
N LEU A 998 7.82 -12.45 24.49
CA LEU A 998 8.62 -11.33 23.99
C LEU A 998 10.02 -11.29 24.60
N LEU A 999 10.16 -11.50 25.91
CA LEU A 999 11.46 -11.39 26.60
C LEU A 999 12.51 -12.36 26.04
N PRO A 1000 12.25 -13.69 25.94
CA PRO A 1000 13.25 -14.61 25.40
C PRO A 1000 13.61 -14.33 23.94
N ALA A 1001 12.65 -13.84 23.15
CA ALA A 1001 12.84 -13.59 21.73
C ALA A 1001 13.54 -12.24 21.44
N TYR A 1002 13.42 -11.23 22.31
CA TYR A 1002 13.90 -9.87 22.05
C TYR A 1002 15.09 -9.43 22.92
N LEU A 1003 15.32 -10.04 24.08
CA LEU A 1003 16.48 -9.70 24.93
C LEU A 1003 17.81 -10.05 24.23
N PRO A 1004 18.90 -9.32 24.53
CA PRO A 1004 20.17 -9.49 23.84
C PRO A 1004 20.78 -10.85 24.19
N GLY A 1005 21.24 -11.57 23.17
CA GLY A 1005 21.94 -12.83 23.31
C GLY A 1005 23.34 -12.68 23.90
N PRO A 1006 24.06 -13.80 24.13
CA PRO A 1006 25.46 -13.77 24.56
C PRO A 1006 26.33 -12.97 23.59
N GLY A 1007 26.98 -11.90 24.09
CA GLY A 1007 27.85 -11.02 23.29
C GLY A 1007 27.17 -9.81 22.64
N GLU A 1008 25.84 -9.74 22.66
CA GLU A 1008 25.10 -8.58 22.12
C GLU A 1008 25.05 -7.41 23.13
N LYS A 1009 25.10 -6.18 22.62
CA LYS A 1009 25.07 -4.97 23.46
C LYS A 1009 23.64 -4.63 23.87
N ALA A 1010 23.39 -4.63 25.18
CA ALA A 1010 22.14 -4.13 25.74
C ALA A 1010 21.95 -2.63 25.45
N THR A 1011 20.85 -2.28 24.81
CA THR A 1011 20.38 -0.91 24.57
C THR A 1011 19.40 -0.42 25.63
N GLY A 1012 19.14 0.89 25.70
CA GLY A 1012 18.13 1.48 26.61
C GLY A 1012 16.69 1.00 26.37
N VAL A 1013 16.40 0.44 25.18
CA VAL A 1013 15.12 -0.20 24.87
C VAL A 1013 14.89 -1.42 25.75
N HIS A 1014 15.90 -2.30 25.86
CA HIS A 1014 15.81 -3.52 26.67
C HIS A 1014 15.53 -3.21 28.14
N THR A 1015 16.13 -2.13 28.66
CA THR A 1015 15.86 -1.66 30.02
C THR A 1015 14.41 -1.21 30.20
N ARG A 1016 13.84 -0.47 29.22
CA ARG A 1016 12.43 -0.05 29.26
C ARG A 1016 11.49 -1.26 29.20
N LEU A 1017 11.77 -2.23 28.33
CA LEU A 1017 11.00 -3.46 28.24
C LEU A 1017 11.05 -4.26 29.54
N MET A 1018 12.23 -4.39 30.17
CA MET A 1018 12.37 -5.08 31.44
C MET A 1018 11.60 -4.39 32.58
N ARG A 1019 11.60 -3.04 32.59
CA ARG A 1019 10.78 -2.28 33.55
C ARG A 1019 9.29 -2.53 33.36
N PHE A 1020 8.82 -2.53 32.11
CA PHE A 1020 7.43 -2.87 31.80
C PHE A 1020 7.10 -4.31 32.21
N ALA A 1021 8.01 -5.26 32.01
CA ALA A 1021 7.82 -6.64 32.42
C ALA A 1021 7.64 -6.80 33.93
N VAL A 1022 8.37 -6.02 34.75
CA VAL A 1022 8.16 -5.95 36.20
C VAL A 1022 6.74 -5.48 36.53
N GLU A 1023 6.26 -4.42 35.88
CA GLU A 1023 4.91 -3.88 36.10
C GLU A 1023 3.83 -4.88 35.66
N ALA A 1024 3.99 -5.51 34.50
CA ALA A 1024 3.08 -6.53 34.00
C ALA A 1024 3.02 -7.77 34.91
N ALA A 1025 4.17 -8.21 35.45
CA ALA A 1025 4.22 -9.30 36.41
C ALA A 1025 3.49 -8.97 37.72
N GLU A 1026 3.66 -7.74 38.23
CA GLU A 1026 2.94 -7.25 39.43
C GLU A 1026 1.43 -7.17 39.17
N TRP A 1027 1.00 -6.68 38.01
CA TRP A 1027 -0.43 -6.62 37.66
C TRP A 1027 -1.06 -8.00 37.52
N ALA A 1028 -0.36 -8.95 36.93
CA ALA A 1028 -0.82 -10.31 36.70
C ALA A 1028 -0.72 -11.23 37.93
N ASP A 1029 -0.10 -10.75 39.03
CA ASP A 1029 0.34 -11.59 40.15
C ASP A 1029 1.12 -12.83 39.67
N ALA A 1030 2.02 -12.60 38.71
CA ALA A 1030 2.72 -13.66 38.00
C ALA A 1030 3.70 -14.41 38.92
N ARG A 1031 3.80 -15.72 38.72
CA ARG A 1031 4.77 -16.61 39.36
C ARG A 1031 5.38 -17.55 38.33
N GLY A 1032 6.54 -18.11 38.65
CA GLY A 1032 7.26 -19.06 37.80
C GLY A 1032 8.50 -18.43 37.17
N GLU A 1033 9.61 -19.15 37.27
CA GLU A 1033 10.92 -18.67 36.82
C GLU A 1033 11.00 -18.59 35.29
N LEU A 1034 11.58 -17.50 34.78
CA LEU A 1034 11.95 -17.33 33.37
C LEU A 1034 13.47 -17.43 33.23
N ALA A 1035 13.96 -18.49 32.55
CA ALA A 1035 15.40 -18.79 32.45
C ALA A 1035 16.25 -17.61 31.95
N VAL A 1036 15.79 -16.89 30.91
CA VAL A 1036 16.49 -15.72 30.35
C VAL A 1036 16.60 -14.57 31.37
N VAL A 1037 15.61 -14.42 32.26
CA VAL A 1037 15.61 -13.39 33.30
C VAL A 1037 16.53 -13.81 34.44
N ALA A 1038 16.52 -15.08 34.83
CA ALA A 1038 17.42 -15.63 35.85
C ALA A 1038 18.89 -15.51 35.44
N GLU A 1039 19.22 -15.82 34.18
CA GLU A 1039 20.57 -15.65 33.64
C GLU A 1039 21.03 -14.19 33.71
N LEU A 1040 20.17 -13.24 33.30
CA LEU A 1040 20.46 -11.80 33.39
C LEU A 1040 20.61 -11.32 34.84
N ALA A 1041 19.78 -11.83 35.75
CA ALA A 1041 19.82 -11.49 37.17
C ALA A 1041 21.12 -11.96 37.84
N GLY A 1042 21.67 -13.10 37.40
CA GLY A 1042 22.92 -13.69 37.90
C GLY A 1042 24.22 -13.01 37.45
N ARG A 1043 24.17 -12.07 36.49
CA ARG A 1043 25.37 -11.37 36.00
C ARG A 1043 25.99 -10.48 37.09
N SER A 1044 27.32 -10.45 37.16
CA SER A 1044 28.08 -9.69 38.19
C SER A 1044 28.01 -8.17 38.01
N ARG A 1045 27.92 -7.68 36.77
CA ARG A 1045 27.88 -6.24 36.43
C ARG A 1045 26.52 -5.62 36.77
N THR A 1046 26.51 -4.58 37.62
CA THR A 1046 25.29 -3.86 38.03
C THR A 1046 24.88 -2.78 37.02
N THR A 1047 24.34 -3.18 35.87
CA THR A 1047 23.64 -2.25 34.97
C THR A 1047 22.17 -2.08 35.38
N GLU A 1048 21.51 -1.03 34.91
CA GLU A 1048 20.07 -0.83 35.18
C GLU A 1048 19.23 -1.99 34.65
N LEU A 1049 19.59 -2.57 33.51
CA LEU A 1049 18.94 -3.77 32.98
C LEU A 1049 19.04 -4.95 33.96
N VAL A 1050 20.24 -5.22 34.50
CA VAL A 1050 20.47 -6.30 35.48
C VAL A 1050 19.70 -6.04 36.77
N ARG A 1051 19.60 -4.78 37.21
CA ARG A 1051 18.80 -4.39 38.38
C ARG A 1051 17.32 -4.69 38.19
N GLN A 1052 16.74 -4.33 37.04
CA GLN A 1052 15.35 -4.64 36.73
C GLN A 1052 15.13 -6.16 36.56
N ALA A 1053 16.09 -6.88 35.96
CA ALA A 1053 16.02 -8.34 35.84
C ALA A 1053 16.01 -9.03 37.22
N ARG A 1054 16.84 -8.58 38.18
CA ARG A 1054 16.81 -9.08 39.56
C ARG A 1054 15.48 -8.80 40.26
N ARG A 1055 14.90 -7.61 40.05
CA ARG A 1055 13.57 -7.27 40.59
C ARG A 1055 12.49 -8.17 40.02
N LEU A 1056 12.48 -8.38 38.70
CA LEU A 1056 11.54 -9.29 38.05
C LEU A 1056 11.72 -10.72 38.55
N HIS A 1057 12.95 -11.22 38.61
CA HIS A 1057 13.24 -12.56 39.13
C HIS A 1057 12.77 -12.73 40.58
N ALA A 1058 12.98 -11.73 41.44
CA ALA A 1058 12.49 -11.75 42.81
C ALA A 1058 10.95 -11.83 42.87
N ILE A 1059 10.22 -11.07 42.05
CA ILE A 1059 8.74 -11.13 41.99
C ILE A 1059 8.28 -12.54 41.56
N LEU A 1060 8.91 -13.11 40.54
CA LEU A 1060 8.51 -14.40 39.97
C LEU A 1060 8.84 -15.60 40.87
N THR A 1061 9.85 -15.47 41.72
CA THR A 1061 10.33 -16.53 42.63
C THR A 1061 9.89 -16.32 44.08
N SER A 1062 9.26 -15.17 44.39
CA SER A 1062 8.68 -14.94 45.71
C SER A 1062 7.51 -15.89 45.94
N PRO A 1063 7.41 -16.50 47.14
CA PRO A 1063 6.37 -17.47 47.47
C PRO A 1063 4.96 -16.88 47.46
#